data_AF-A0A7C4QUQ6-F1
#
_entry.id   AF-A0A7C4QUQ6-F1
#
_cell.length_a   1.000
_cell.length_b   1.000
_cell.length_c   1.000
_cell.angle_alpha   90.00
_cell.angle_beta   90.00
_cell.angle_gamma   90.00
#
_symmetry.space_group_name_H-M   'P 1'
#
loop_
_entity.id
_entity.type
_entity.pdbx_description
1 polymer ?
#
loop_
_entity_poly.entity_id
_entity_poly.type
_entity_poly.pdbx_seq_one_letter_code
_entity_poly.pdbx_strand_id
1 'polypeptide(L)'
;MKARIPARLAAGVAAMLFNIPLLDPAWAADTAKPQKVLPLPGEVFEVAGRTAFAILPSSENIRTNRPVPWVWYAPTLPKLPAVEETWMFKQFLAAGIAVAGVDVGESYGSPQGREGFSAFHRELTERRGFSRKPVLLPRSRGGLQLYNWAIEHPDCVAGIAGIYPVGNLRSWPGLDKACGAYGLTAAQLGEQLAQHNPIERLAPLAQAGVPIFHIHGDADKVVPLPDNSAELARRYRALGGSMRLRVPPGQGHNMWPGFFQCAELVEFVIAHASPVAEREPTLALFREPPMEARPGAFWDWLNGNFDLPQLTRELREMKAKGMSGAEIWDIGIIRPHPDAPMPAGPAFLGPESLKAVNHAIEEADRLGLHLGLVASSSWNAGGSWIEPKDAMKGLYQSEITVSGPARISQVLPFPSTRAPKGTNGLPIYYKEIAVLAFPQATNKVISGPAAVINLSDKMMADGLLTWDVPAGEWVIARFITSNTGQGLMVPSPNSKGLMIDHLDAGAAETHFRHITDQILKTRTSFDALRYLEVDSVEVRNETDWTGAFVDEFRQRRGYDPLPYLPALKGRTFADPQITARFLHDYRMTVSDLWIDGHYRAAAKFLNAHGLQLVTEAGHGGYPRTDPLRSLGAGNISRGEFWNGRPFWVVKEAASAAHIYGQPLVDAESFTGWRSWQDGPLEYKRLADTAFCDGLNRITFHTFAHTPPAFGVPGPNYHAGEHFNVNSTWWQQSGPMLSYFSRCCYLLQQGLPVADVCFYYGDDAPNLVATRRIGPDSKRLDGDTCAHCQRPNPAPAAPLGTGYDYDVIDSEVIQNRLEFKDGRLALPHGVNYSVMVLPDRADMPLAVLEKLEKLVQAGATLLGPKPTRDVTLAGYPHRDMKIQAIADRLWGAGEVGKNLDRRYGKGRILSDRNRVREILQQQGFGPDFSYASPGKPVDLDYIHRRTLDSDIYFVSNTQMEEAEAYCVFRVAARPAQLWFADTGEIQAVPDAAPVAGGVRLKLRLPPAGSVFVVFGGNAKPTLPAATTPVLADLPAPLEIAGAWEVRFPPHLGAPESRVFDQLVSWTTIPDDGIKYFSGTATYLKDFEADASFLAHGGRLELDLGRLRNVAEVSLNGKELGIAWKPPYRYDVTGVVRPGKNKLAVKITNLWANRLAGDALLPPEKRITRITQKVPVGGPLESGLFGPVQLIRSANH
;
A
#
# COMPACT_ATOMS: atom_id res chain seq x y z
N MET A 1 12.66 -57.47 -36.86
CA MET A 1 12.28 -58.59 -37.78
C MET A 1 10.90 -59.07 -37.35
N LYS A 2 9.86 -58.80 -38.14
CA LYS A 2 9.29 -59.59 -39.27
C LYS A 2 8.35 -60.72 -38.81
N ALA A 3 7.23 -60.76 -39.55
CA ALA A 3 6.19 -61.80 -39.69
C ALA A 3 5.01 -61.72 -38.68
N ARG A 4 3.75 -61.99 -39.02
CA ARG A 4 2.90 -61.90 -40.25
C ARG A 4 1.50 -62.42 -39.82
N ILE A 5 0.45 -61.78 -40.34
CA ILE A 5 -1.01 -61.89 -40.08
C ILE A 5 -1.61 -63.25 -40.53
N PRO A 6 -2.77 -63.74 -40.01
CA PRO A 6 -4.11 -63.60 -40.66
C PRO A 6 -5.31 -63.53 -39.65
N ALA A 7 -6.61 -63.31 -39.93
CA ALA A 7 -7.44 -62.68 -40.97
C ALA A 7 -8.95 -62.72 -40.53
N ARG A 8 -9.79 -61.86 -41.17
CA ARG A 8 -11.25 -61.56 -41.07
C ARG A 8 -11.54 -60.24 -40.30
N LEU A 9 -11.69 -59.03 -40.87
CA LEU A 9 -12.32 -58.44 -42.10
C LEU A 9 -13.85 -58.67 -42.21
N ALA A 10 -14.72 -57.70 -42.55
CA ALA A 10 -14.70 -56.23 -42.69
C ALA A 10 -16.13 -55.74 -43.06
N ALA A 11 -16.52 -54.52 -42.67
CA ALA A 11 -17.31 -53.52 -43.44
C ALA A 11 -18.13 -52.59 -42.51
N GLY A 12 -17.87 -51.28 -42.59
CA GLY A 12 -18.60 -50.24 -41.87
C GLY A 12 -17.98 -48.86 -42.07
N VAL A 13 -17.91 -48.40 -43.33
CA VAL A 13 -17.45 -47.06 -43.73
C VAL A 13 -18.48 -46.45 -44.68
N ALA A 14 -18.70 -45.14 -44.52
CA ALA A 14 -19.35 -44.19 -45.44
C ALA A 14 -20.89 -44.13 -45.45
N ALA A 15 -21.45 -43.23 -44.63
CA ALA A 15 -22.55 -42.31 -45.00
C ALA A 15 -22.95 -41.41 -43.81
N MET A 16 -22.22 -40.32 -43.55
CA MET A 16 -22.79 -39.08 -42.98
C MET A 16 -22.00 -37.91 -43.57
N LEU A 17 -22.19 -37.78 -44.88
CA LEU A 17 -21.89 -36.60 -45.67
C LEU A 17 -23.14 -35.71 -45.62
N PHE A 18 -22.92 -34.42 -45.30
CA PHE A 18 -23.78 -33.27 -45.56
C PHE A 18 -25.24 -33.30 -45.06
N ASN A 19 -25.47 -32.63 -43.93
CA ASN A 19 -26.64 -31.75 -43.79
C ASN A 19 -26.32 -30.59 -42.84
N ILE A 20 -25.49 -29.67 -43.33
CA ILE A 20 -25.32 -28.33 -42.76
C ILE A 20 -26.56 -27.55 -43.21
N PRO A 21 -27.33 -26.89 -42.32
CA PRO A 21 -28.32 -25.92 -42.79
C PRO A 21 -27.57 -24.84 -43.56
N LEU A 22 -27.85 -24.74 -44.86
CA LEU A 22 -27.29 -23.72 -45.75
C LEU A 22 -27.52 -22.35 -45.11
N LEU A 23 -26.42 -21.75 -44.64
CA LEU A 23 -26.30 -20.32 -44.40
C LEU A 23 -26.64 -19.60 -45.71
N ASP A 24 -27.46 -18.56 -45.62
CA ASP A 24 -27.77 -17.66 -46.71
C ASP A 24 -26.46 -17.13 -47.35
N PRO A 25 -26.22 -17.26 -48.67
CA PRO A 25 -24.93 -16.96 -49.31
C PRO A 25 -24.60 -15.47 -49.48
N ALA A 26 -25.21 -14.56 -48.73
CA ALA A 26 -24.96 -13.12 -48.89
C ALA A 26 -23.63 -12.60 -48.29
N TRP A 27 -22.77 -13.46 -47.71
CA TRP A 27 -21.56 -13.05 -46.98
C TRP A 27 -20.29 -13.81 -47.40
N ALA A 28 -20.06 -14.00 -48.71
CA ALA A 28 -18.77 -14.46 -49.23
C ALA A 28 -17.77 -13.29 -49.27
N ALA A 29 -16.78 -13.30 -48.39
CA ALA A 29 -15.66 -12.36 -48.40
C ALA A 29 -14.65 -12.71 -49.51
N ASP A 30 -14.23 -11.66 -50.22
CA ASP A 30 -13.18 -11.65 -51.23
C ASP A 30 -11.84 -12.17 -50.65
N THR A 31 -11.18 -13.08 -51.36
CA THR A 31 -9.95 -13.80 -50.97
C THR A 31 -8.67 -12.96 -51.01
N ALA A 32 -8.76 -11.64 -50.90
CA ALA A 32 -7.59 -10.78 -50.73
C ALA A 32 -7.13 -10.82 -49.26
N LYS A 33 -5.80 -10.94 -49.03
CA LYS A 33 -5.22 -10.86 -47.67
C LYS A 33 -5.80 -9.64 -46.93
N PRO A 34 -6.20 -9.77 -45.66
CA PRO A 34 -6.82 -8.67 -44.92
C PRO A 34 -5.90 -7.45 -44.89
N GLN A 35 -6.25 -6.39 -45.63
CA GLN A 35 -5.55 -5.12 -45.61
C GLN A 35 -6.12 -4.24 -44.50
N LYS A 36 -5.49 -4.29 -43.32
CA LYS A 36 -5.77 -3.37 -42.21
C LYS A 36 -4.55 -2.51 -41.93
N VAL A 37 -4.72 -1.19 -41.84
CA VAL A 37 -3.66 -0.28 -41.43
C VAL A 37 -3.73 -0.10 -39.91
N LEU A 38 -2.61 -0.34 -39.22
CA LEU A 38 -2.50 -0.18 -37.77
C LEU A 38 -1.75 1.13 -37.42
N PRO A 39 -2.09 1.78 -36.30
CA PRO A 39 -1.43 3.03 -35.87
C PRO A 39 0.00 2.80 -35.35
N LEU A 40 0.35 1.55 -35.02
CA LEU A 40 1.67 1.09 -34.62
C LEU A 40 2.00 -0.21 -35.36
N PRO A 41 3.29 -0.57 -35.52
CA PRO A 41 3.68 -1.84 -36.10
C PRO A 41 3.01 -3.03 -35.41
N GLY A 42 2.39 -3.92 -36.19
CA GLY A 42 1.68 -5.08 -35.67
C GLY A 42 1.33 -6.08 -36.77
N GLU A 43 0.75 -7.20 -36.36
CA GLU A 43 0.32 -8.28 -37.23
C GLU A 43 -1.16 -8.15 -37.57
N VAL A 44 -1.52 -8.45 -38.82
CA VAL A 44 -2.91 -8.57 -39.29
C VAL A 44 -3.11 -10.00 -39.78
N PHE A 45 -4.16 -10.66 -39.31
CA PHE A 45 -4.46 -12.07 -39.59
C PHE A 45 -5.96 -12.31 -39.65
N GLU A 46 -6.37 -13.55 -39.88
CA GLU A 46 -7.78 -13.93 -39.98
C GLU A 46 -8.17 -14.90 -38.87
N VAL A 47 -9.36 -14.72 -38.30
CA VAL A 47 -10.00 -15.65 -37.37
C VAL A 47 -11.44 -15.89 -37.79
N ALA A 48 -11.78 -17.13 -38.11
CA ALA A 48 -13.12 -17.54 -38.54
C ALA A 48 -13.69 -16.65 -39.68
N GLY A 49 -12.89 -16.37 -40.72
CA GLY A 49 -13.31 -15.52 -41.84
C GLY A 49 -13.29 -14.02 -41.55
N ARG A 50 -12.78 -13.58 -40.39
CA ARG A 50 -12.78 -12.18 -39.96
C ARG A 50 -11.37 -11.62 -39.79
N THR A 51 -11.17 -10.38 -40.22
CA THR A 51 -9.93 -9.64 -40.01
C THR A 51 -9.68 -9.40 -38.52
N ALA A 52 -8.52 -9.80 -38.05
CA ALA A 52 -8.02 -9.59 -36.70
C ALA A 52 -6.63 -8.94 -36.73
N PHE A 53 -6.21 -8.36 -35.60
CA PHE A 53 -4.88 -7.80 -35.45
C PHE A 53 -4.30 -8.01 -34.05
N ALA A 54 -2.98 -7.92 -33.96
CA ALA A 54 -2.23 -7.83 -32.71
C ALA A 54 -1.04 -6.86 -32.85
N ILE A 55 -0.95 -5.88 -31.97
CA ILE A 55 0.21 -4.99 -31.79
C ILE A 55 0.95 -5.52 -30.57
N LEU A 56 2.16 -6.05 -30.80
CA LEU A 56 2.97 -6.68 -29.78
C LEU A 56 3.96 -5.68 -29.16
N PRO A 57 4.29 -5.82 -27.86
CA PRO A 57 5.36 -5.04 -27.25
C PRO A 57 6.71 -5.29 -27.95
N SER A 58 7.75 -4.49 -27.69
CA SER A 58 9.08 -4.76 -28.26
C SER A 58 9.56 -6.15 -27.84
N SER A 59 10.47 -6.78 -28.60
CA SER A 59 11.04 -8.07 -28.20
C SER A 59 11.73 -8.04 -26.83
N GLU A 60 12.22 -6.87 -26.41
CA GLU A 60 12.74 -6.63 -25.05
C GLU A 60 11.65 -6.69 -23.97
N ASN A 61 10.40 -6.37 -24.33
CA ASN A 61 9.23 -6.38 -23.45
C ASN A 61 8.34 -7.63 -23.62
N ILE A 62 8.57 -8.45 -24.66
CA ILE A 62 7.89 -9.74 -24.88
C ILE A 62 8.62 -10.86 -24.12
N ARG A 63 7.85 -11.73 -23.46
CA ARG A 63 8.37 -12.93 -22.79
C ARG A 63 8.13 -14.15 -23.65
N THR A 64 9.19 -14.87 -24.02
CA THR A 64 9.11 -15.99 -24.98
C THR A 64 8.47 -17.26 -24.39
N ASN A 65 8.24 -17.32 -23.07
CA ASN A 65 7.74 -18.52 -22.37
C ASN A 65 6.42 -18.30 -21.59
N ARG A 66 5.72 -17.18 -21.76
CA ARG A 66 4.49 -16.89 -21.01
C ARG A 66 3.34 -16.42 -21.88
N PRO A 67 2.10 -16.58 -21.39
CA PRO A 67 0.97 -15.88 -21.94
C PRO A 67 1.21 -14.36 -21.93
N VAL A 68 1.14 -13.72 -23.10
CA VAL A 68 1.29 -12.27 -23.27
C VAL A 68 0.07 -11.56 -22.66
N PRO A 69 0.24 -10.70 -21.63
CA PRO A 69 -0.83 -9.82 -21.15
C PRO A 69 -1.36 -8.94 -22.28
N TRP A 70 -2.65 -8.69 -22.31
CA TRP A 70 -3.22 -7.94 -23.43
C TRP A 70 -4.49 -7.18 -23.09
N VAL A 71 -4.71 -6.14 -23.90
CA VAL A 71 -5.94 -5.37 -23.94
C VAL A 71 -6.71 -5.71 -25.21
N TRP A 72 -7.99 -6.03 -25.05
CA TRP A 72 -8.89 -6.39 -26.15
C TRP A 72 -9.65 -5.16 -26.64
N TYR A 73 -9.22 -4.63 -27.77
CA TYR A 73 -9.79 -3.46 -28.41
C TYR A 73 -11.03 -3.79 -29.26
N ALA A 74 -12.12 -3.06 -29.05
CA ALA A 74 -13.28 -3.07 -29.95
C ALA A 74 -13.92 -1.68 -30.05
N PRO A 75 -14.48 -1.29 -31.21
CA PRO A 75 -14.68 -2.12 -32.39
C PRO A 75 -13.45 -2.13 -33.30
N THR A 76 -13.17 -3.27 -33.91
CA THR A 76 -12.09 -3.40 -34.90
C THR A 76 -12.69 -3.21 -36.29
N LEU A 77 -12.78 -1.96 -36.75
CA LEU A 77 -13.32 -1.60 -38.08
C LEU A 77 -12.20 -1.19 -39.05
N PRO A 78 -12.44 -1.02 -40.37
CA PRO A 78 -11.38 -0.69 -41.32
C PRO A 78 -10.47 0.48 -40.93
N LYS A 79 -11.02 1.51 -40.24
CA LYS A 79 -10.28 2.69 -39.77
C LYS A 79 -9.89 2.65 -38.28
N LEU A 80 -10.17 1.56 -37.57
CA LEU A 80 -9.98 1.45 -36.10
C LEU A 80 -9.15 0.22 -35.74
N PRO A 81 -8.14 0.31 -34.86
CA PRO A 81 -7.78 1.49 -34.07
C PRO A 81 -7.19 2.65 -34.90
N ALA A 82 -7.35 3.86 -34.39
CA ALA A 82 -6.98 5.13 -35.02
C ALA A 82 -5.65 5.69 -34.47
N VAL A 83 -5.09 6.70 -35.14
CA VAL A 83 -3.79 7.30 -34.79
C VAL A 83 -3.80 8.05 -33.46
N GLU A 84 -4.95 8.56 -33.04
CA GLU A 84 -5.15 9.28 -31.78
C GLU A 84 -4.92 8.36 -30.55
N GLU A 85 -5.07 7.05 -30.73
CA GLU A 85 -4.93 6.02 -29.69
C GLU A 85 -3.46 5.62 -29.44
N THR A 86 -2.54 6.12 -30.26
CA THR A 86 -1.10 5.76 -30.24
C THR A 86 -0.45 6.00 -28.89
N TRP A 87 -0.81 7.08 -28.17
CA TRP A 87 -0.19 7.39 -26.88
C TRP A 87 -0.47 6.30 -25.85
N MET A 88 -1.74 5.92 -25.64
CA MET A 88 -2.08 4.90 -24.65
C MET A 88 -1.52 3.53 -25.03
N PHE A 89 -1.52 3.19 -26.33
CA PHE A 89 -0.92 1.95 -26.79
C PHE A 89 0.57 1.89 -26.49
N LYS A 90 1.31 2.99 -26.67
CA LYS A 90 2.74 3.03 -26.28
C LYS A 90 2.96 2.76 -24.79
N GLN A 91 2.06 3.23 -23.91
CA GLN A 91 2.15 2.95 -22.48
C GLN A 91 1.89 1.47 -22.17
N PHE A 92 0.86 0.87 -22.79
CA PHE A 92 0.58 -0.56 -22.65
C PHE A 92 1.78 -1.40 -23.09
N LEU A 93 2.36 -1.08 -24.26
CA LEU A 93 3.50 -1.80 -24.80
C LEU A 93 4.77 -1.62 -23.95
N ALA A 94 4.96 -0.44 -23.35
CA ALA A 94 6.05 -0.19 -22.39
C ALA A 94 5.90 -1.01 -21.10
N ALA A 95 4.66 -1.32 -20.71
CA ALA A 95 4.32 -2.23 -19.61
C ALA A 95 4.26 -3.72 -20.03
N GLY A 96 4.62 -4.05 -21.27
CA GLY A 96 4.60 -5.42 -21.78
C GLY A 96 3.20 -5.97 -22.11
N ILE A 97 2.21 -5.10 -22.30
CA ILE A 97 0.82 -5.44 -22.60
C ILE A 97 0.56 -5.24 -24.10
N ALA A 98 0.16 -6.30 -24.79
CA ALA A 98 -0.21 -6.27 -26.21
C ALA A 98 -1.60 -5.66 -26.42
N VAL A 99 -1.86 -5.15 -27.63
CA VAL A 99 -3.19 -4.64 -28.04
C VAL A 99 -3.71 -5.51 -29.16
N ALA A 100 -4.90 -6.10 -29.03
CA ALA A 100 -5.44 -6.98 -30.05
C ALA A 100 -6.96 -6.80 -30.24
N GLY A 101 -7.48 -7.09 -31.43
CA GLY A 101 -8.91 -7.00 -31.73
C GLY A 101 -9.32 -7.75 -33.00
N VAL A 102 -10.62 -8.01 -33.15
CA VAL A 102 -11.21 -8.72 -34.30
C VAL A 102 -12.47 -8.00 -34.81
N ASP A 103 -12.63 -7.96 -36.12
CA ASP A 103 -13.76 -7.34 -36.80
C ASP A 103 -14.98 -8.27 -36.81
N VAL A 104 -15.93 -8.03 -35.91
CA VAL A 104 -17.23 -8.72 -35.90
C VAL A 104 -18.33 -7.96 -36.64
N GLY A 105 -17.97 -6.90 -37.37
CA GLY A 105 -18.90 -6.03 -38.09
C GLY A 105 -19.87 -5.27 -37.17
N GLU A 106 -20.97 -4.81 -37.76
CA GLU A 106 -22.07 -4.15 -37.07
C GLU A 106 -23.00 -5.16 -36.36
N SER A 107 -22.41 -6.01 -35.51
CA SER A 107 -23.15 -7.07 -34.80
C SER A 107 -23.99 -6.57 -33.62
N TYR A 108 -23.71 -5.37 -33.12
CA TYR A 108 -24.39 -4.76 -31.95
C TYR A 108 -24.47 -5.68 -30.70
N GLY A 109 -23.52 -6.62 -30.54
CA GLY A 109 -23.51 -7.59 -29.44
C GLY A 109 -24.42 -8.81 -29.62
N SER A 110 -24.92 -9.04 -30.84
CA SER A 110 -25.77 -10.18 -31.17
C SER A 110 -25.08 -11.53 -30.89
N PRO A 111 -25.85 -12.63 -30.70
CA PRO A 111 -25.29 -13.96 -30.46
C PRO A 111 -24.21 -14.36 -31.48
N GLN A 112 -24.46 -14.14 -32.78
CA GLN A 112 -23.50 -14.46 -33.84
C GLN A 112 -22.21 -13.61 -33.73
N GLY A 113 -22.32 -12.33 -33.38
CA GLY A 113 -21.15 -11.48 -33.15
C GLY A 113 -20.28 -11.98 -31.97
N ARG A 114 -20.92 -12.46 -30.90
CA ARG A 114 -20.25 -13.01 -29.71
C ARG A 114 -19.53 -14.32 -29.99
N GLU A 115 -20.02 -15.14 -30.91
CA GLU A 115 -19.30 -16.34 -31.37
C GLU A 115 -17.96 -15.97 -32.03
N GLY A 116 -17.93 -14.90 -32.85
CA GLY A 116 -16.69 -14.37 -33.45
C GLY A 116 -15.68 -13.92 -32.40
N PHE A 117 -16.12 -13.23 -31.35
CA PHE A 117 -15.27 -12.87 -30.20
C PHE A 117 -14.77 -14.10 -29.45
N SER A 118 -15.62 -15.09 -29.22
CA SER A 118 -15.21 -16.35 -28.56
C SER A 118 -14.16 -17.11 -29.38
N ALA A 119 -14.28 -17.10 -30.71
CA ALA A 119 -13.26 -17.68 -31.59
C ALA A 119 -11.93 -16.92 -31.52
N PHE A 120 -11.97 -15.59 -31.47
CA PHE A 120 -10.78 -14.75 -31.33
C PHE A 120 -10.08 -14.90 -29.98
N HIS A 121 -10.85 -14.96 -28.89
CA HIS A 121 -10.30 -15.22 -27.56
C HIS A 121 -9.56 -16.56 -27.52
N ARG A 122 -10.14 -17.64 -28.07
CA ARG A 122 -9.46 -18.94 -28.18
C ARG A 122 -8.22 -18.88 -29.06
N GLU A 123 -8.28 -18.22 -30.23
CA GLU A 123 -7.11 -18.07 -31.10
C GLU A 123 -5.94 -17.41 -30.35
N LEU A 124 -6.19 -16.31 -29.64
CA LEU A 124 -5.15 -15.63 -28.88
C LEU A 124 -4.63 -16.48 -27.71
N THR A 125 -5.52 -17.06 -26.92
CA THR A 125 -5.16 -17.72 -25.66
C THR A 125 -4.65 -19.15 -25.82
N GLU A 126 -5.14 -19.88 -26.81
CA GLU A 126 -4.80 -21.30 -27.02
C GLU A 126 -3.70 -21.49 -28.07
N ARG A 127 -3.58 -20.58 -29.06
CA ARG A 127 -2.65 -20.77 -30.20
C ARG A 127 -1.54 -19.74 -30.29
N ARG A 128 -1.78 -18.51 -29.83
CA ARG A 128 -0.81 -17.40 -29.92
C ARG A 128 -0.15 -17.06 -28.58
N GLY A 129 -0.50 -17.78 -27.51
CA GLY A 129 0.13 -17.63 -26.21
C GLY A 129 -0.17 -16.29 -25.56
N PHE A 130 -1.44 -15.85 -25.55
CA PHE A 130 -1.89 -14.66 -24.80
C PHE A 130 -2.55 -15.07 -23.47
N SER A 131 -2.56 -14.17 -22.48
CA SER A 131 -3.16 -14.45 -21.17
C SER A 131 -4.68 -14.68 -21.26
N ARG A 132 -5.22 -15.58 -20.42
CA ARG A 132 -6.64 -15.96 -20.49
C ARG A 132 -7.60 -14.81 -20.18
N LYS A 133 -7.20 -13.88 -19.31
CA LYS A 133 -8.01 -12.76 -18.82
C LYS A 133 -7.50 -11.42 -19.36
N PRO A 134 -7.93 -10.97 -20.56
CA PRO A 134 -7.64 -9.62 -21.01
C PRO A 134 -8.34 -8.55 -20.18
N VAL A 135 -7.83 -7.33 -20.26
CA VAL A 135 -8.63 -6.12 -20.01
C VAL A 135 -9.38 -5.76 -21.29
N LEU A 136 -10.68 -5.55 -21.21
CA LEU A 136 -11.49 -5.17 -22.37
C LEU A 136 -11.45 -3.65 -22.55
N LEU A 137 -11.24 -3.17 -23.78
CA LEU A 137 -11.18 -1.75 -24.14
C LEU A 137 -12.30 -1.40 -25.15
N PRO A 138 -13.57 -1.32 -24.68
CA PRO A 138 -14.68 -0.92 -25.53
C PRO A 138 -14.66 0.58 -25.81
N ARG A 139 -14.63 0.93 -27.08
CA ARG A 139 -14.79 2.30 -27.56
C ARG A 139 -16.12 2.47 -28.28
N SER A 140 -16.93 3.46 -27.92
CA SER A 140 -18.20 3.74 -28.60
C SER A 140 -19.04 2.46 -28.73
N ARG A 141 -19.51 2.12 -29.95
CA ARG A 141 -20.30 0.92 -30.26
C ARG A 141 -19.66 -0.42 -29.85
N GLY A 142 -18.33 -0.46 -29.67
CA GLY A 142 -17.63 -1.64 -29.16
C GLY A 142 -18.10 -2.04 -27.75
N GLY A 143 -18.71 -1.11 -27.01
CA GLY A 143 -19.36 -1.37 -25.72
C GLY A 143 -20.40 -2.48 -25.78
N LEU A 144 -21.37 -2.39 -26.69
CA LEU A 144 -22.41 -3.42 -26.84
C LEU A 144 -21.84 -4.80 -27.14
N GLN A 145 -20.73 -4.83 -27.87
CA GLN A 145 -20.09 -6.07 -28.31
C GLN A 145 -19.31 -6.71 -27.14
N LEU A 146 -18.38 -5.97 -26.53
CA LEU A 146 -17.51 -6.51 -25.48
C LEU A 146 -18.27 -6.75 -24.17
N TYR A 147 -19.21 -5.89 -23.78
CA TYR A 147 -19.97 -6.12 -22.55
C TYR A 147 -20.84 -7.38 -22.63
N ASN A 148 -21.56 -7.59 -23.74
CA ASN A 148 -22.39 -8.78 -23.88
C ASN A 148 -21.55 -10.06 -23.86
N TRP A 149 -20.34 -10.06 -24.44
CA TRP A 149 -19.41 -11.18 -24.31
C TRP A 149 -18.89 -11.35 -22.88
N ALA A 150 -18.47 -10.26 -22.23
CA ALA A 150 -17.95 -10.27 -20.87
C ALA A 150 -18.93 -10.84 -19.84
N ILE A 151 -20.22 -10.47 -19.97
CA ILE A 151 -21.30 -10.92 -19.08
C ILE A 151 -21.48 -12.45 -19.12
N GLU A 152 -21.19 -13.08 -20.25
CA GLU A 152 -21.30 -14.54 -20.43
C GLU A 152 -20.01 -15.27 -20.06
N HIS A 153 -18.91 -14.53 -19.95
CA HIS A 153 -17.59 -15.04 -19.61
C HIS A 153 -16.90 -14.21 -18.52
N PRO A 154 -17.56 -13.96 -17.36
CA PRO A 154 -17.02 -13.06 -16.34
C PRO A 154 -15.67 -13.55 -15.78
N ASP A 155 -15.48 -14.87 -15.70
CA ASP A 155 -14.21 -15.50 -15.29
C ASP A 155 -13.09 -15.42 -16.33
N CYS A 156 -13.34 -14.83 -17.50
CA CYS A 156 -12.35 -14.61 -18.56
C CYS A 156 -12.00 -13.13 -18.72
N VAL A 157 -12.39 -12.26 -17.79
CA VAL A 157 -12.17 -10.81 -17.87
C VAL A 157 -11.40 -10.34 -16.65
N ALA A 158 -10.33 -9.57 -16.88
CA ALA A 158 -9.54 -8.96 -15.80
C ALA A 158 -10.07 -7.57 -15.40
N GLY A 159 -10.72 -6.87 -16.33
CA GLY A 159 -11.31 -5.55 -16.12
C GLY A 159 -11.88 -4.98 -17.41
N ILE A 160 -12.63 -3.88 -17.33
CA ILE A 160 -13.21 -3.19 -18.50
C ILE A 160 -12.84 -1.71 -18.45
N ALA A 161 -12.12 -1.22 -19.46
CA ALA A 161 -11.67 0.15 -19.61
C ALA A 161 -12.36 0.81 -20.82
N GLY A 162 -13.49 1.49 -20.62
CA GLY A 162 -14.32 2.03 -21.69
C GLY A 162 -14.03 3.48 -22.07
N ILE A 163 -14.07 3.78 -23.37
CA ILE A 163 -14.05 5.15 -23.91
C ILE A 163 -15.41 5.44 -24.55
N TYR A 164 -16.21 6.29 -23.90
CA TYR A 164 -17.63 6.58 -24.20
C TYR A 164 -18.40 5.36 -24.72
N PRO A 165 -18.36 4.20 -24.02
CA PRO A 165 -18.90 2.97 -24.54
C PRO A 165 -20.43 3.01 -24.56
N VAL A 166 -21.01 2.46 -25.62
CA VAL A 166 -22.46 2.20 -25.69
C VAL A 166 -22.77 1.00 -24.80
N GLY A 167 -23.54 1.21 -23.74
CA GLY A 167 -23.99 0.17 -22.82
C GLY A 167 -25.46 -0.22 -23.01
N ASN A 168 -26.23 0.57 -23.77
CA ASN A 168 -27.68 0.46 -23.83
C ASN A 168 -28.22 0.45 -25.27
N LEU A 169 -28.72 -0.71 -25.70
CA LEU A 169 -29.32 -0.94 -27.04
C LEU A 169 -30.47 0.02 -27.36
N ARG A 170 -31.23 0.48 -26.34
CA ARG A 170 -32.33 1.43 -26.55
C ARG A 170 -31.83 2.81 -26.97
N SER A 171 -30.65 3.21 -26.47
CA SER A 171 -30.10 4.54 -26.73
C SER A 171 -29.39 4.59 -28.10
N TRP A 172 -28.52 3.62 -28.36
CA TRP A 172 -27.78 3.49 -29.61
C TRP A 172 -27.53 2.00 -29.90
N PRO A 173 -27.68 1.51 -31.15
CA PRO A 173 -28.12 2.25 -32.33
C PRO A 173 -29.65 2.50 -32.36
N GLY A 174 -30.38 2.05 -31.33
CA GLY A 174 -31.83 1.94 -31.32
C GLY A 174 -32.30 0.58 -31.83
N LEU A 175 -33.47 0.13 -31.37
CA LEU A 175 -33.96 -1.23 -31.62
C LEU A 175 -34.20 -1.51 -33.11
N ASP A 176 -34.70 -0.52 -33.86
CA ASP A 176 -34.96 -0.66 -35.29
C ASP A 176 -33.70 -0.96 -36.11
N LYS A 177 -32.55 -0.43 -35.69
CA LYS A 177 -31.27 -0.67 -36.35
C LYS A 177 -30.59 -1.93 -35.86
N ALA A 178 -30.79 -2.28 -34.59
CA ALA A 178 -30.17 -3.46 -34.00
C ALA A 178 -30.87 -4.78 -34.40
N CYS A 179 -32.19 -4.77 -34.57
CA CYS A 179 -33.02 -5.98 -34.64
C CYS A 179 -32.58 -6.99 -35.71
N GLY A 180 -32.16 -6.51 -36.89
CA GLY A 180 -31.65 -7.36 -37.97
C GLY A 180 -30.41 -8.17 -37.56
N ALA A 181 -29.49 -7.59 -36.79
CA ALA A 181 -28.30 -8.29 -36.30
C ALA A 181 -28.65 -9.41 -35.30
N TYR A 182 -29.83 -9.35 -34.67
CA TYR A 182 -30.35 -10.35 -33.75
C TYR A 182 -31.31 -11.35 -34.42
N GLY A 183 -31.64 -11.17 -35.70
CA GLY A 183 -32.65 -11.99 -36.39
C GLY A 183 -34.07 -11.79 -35.85
N LEU A 184 -34.35 -10.62 -35.28
CA LEU A 184 -35.63 -10.27 -34.64
C LEU A 184 -36.25 -9.03 -35.29
N THR A 185 -37.53 -8.80 -35.02
CA THR A 185 -38.15 -7.47 -35.20
C THR A 185 -37.79 -6.54 -34.03
N ALA A 186 -37.95 -5.22 -34.20
CA ALA A 186 -37.68 -4.26 -33.14
C ALA A 186 -38.54 -4.49 -31.87
N ALA A 187 -39.80 -4.86 -32.05
CA ALA A 187 -40.71 -5.19 -30.94
C ALA A 187 -40.23 -6.43 -30.17
N GLN A 188 -39.89 -7.51 -30.89
CA GLN A 188 -39.37 -8.73 -30.28
C GLN A 188 -38.04 -8.50 -29.56
N LEU A 189 -37.12 -7.73 -30.17
CA LEU A 189 -35.87 -7.37 -29.50
C LEU A 189 -36.16 -6.55 -28.24
N GLY A 190 -37.13 -5.64 -28.28
CA GLY A 190 -37.59 -4.84 -27.15
C GLY A 190 -38.12 -5.66 -25.97
N GLU A 191 -38.86 -6.73 -26.24
CA GLU A 191 -39.35 -7.69 -25.24
C GLU A 191 -38.20 -8.54 -24.65
N GLN A 192 -37.12 -8.73 -25.40
CA GLN A 192 -35.96 -9.54 -25.03
C GLN A 192 -34.77 -8.74 -24.50
N LEU A 193 -34.94 -7.45 -24.15
CA LEU A 193 -33.81 -6.63 -23.70
C LEU A 193 -33.17 -7.13 -22.39
N ALA A 194 -33.93 -7.75 -21.50
CA ALA A 194 -33.36 -8.40 -20.32
C ALA A 194 -32.36 -9.52 -20.67
N GLN A 195 -32.42 -10.05 -21.89
CA GLN A 195 -31.55 -11.13 -22.38
C GLN A 195 -30.40 -10.61 -23.27
N HIS A 196 -30.53 -9.42 -23.87
CA HIS A 196 -29.57 -8.93 -24.88
C HIS A 196 -28.97 -7.55 -24.57
N ASN A 197 -29.57 -6.75 -23.68
CA ASN A 197 -29.12 -5.40 -23.37
C ASN A 197 -28.09 -5.43 -22.23
N PRO A 198 -26.83 -5.00 -22.44
CA PRO A 198 -25.80 -5.09 -21.42
C PRO A 198 -26.17 -4.43 -20.09
N ILE A 199 -26.79 -3.25 -20.15
CA ILE A 199 -27.15 -2.45 -18.98
C ILE A 199 -28.18 -3.14 -18.06
N GLU A 200 -28.87 -4.17 -18.55
CA GLU A 200 -29.84 -4.96 -17.79
C GLU A 200 -29.24 -6.27 -17.24
N ARG A 201 -28.00 -6.60 -17.61
CA ARG A 201 -27.38 -7.93 -17.39
C ARG A 201 -26.05 -7.88 -16.63
N LEU A 202 -25.78 -6.82 -15.87
CA LEU A 202 -24.45 -6.59 -15.26
C LEU A 202 -24.12 -7.48 -14.05
N ALA A 203 -25.10 -8.18 -13.47
CA ALA A 203 -24.93 -8.94 -12.22
C ALA A 203 -23.79 -10.00 -12.24
N PRO A 204 -23.59 -10.79 -13.32
CA PRO A 204 -22.49 -11.75 -13.37
C PRO A 204 -21.11 -11.10 -13.25
N LEU A 205 -20.91 -9.91 -13.84
CA LEU A 205 -19.66 -9.16 -13.74
C LEU A 205 -19.41 -8.68 -12.29
N ALA A 206 -20.45 -8.16 -11.64
CA ALA A 206 -20.36 -7.68 -10.26
C ALA A 206 -20.05 -8.83 -9.29
N GLN A 207 -20.70 -9.97 -9.47
CA GLN A 207 -20.48 -11.19 -8.68
C GLN A 207 -19.06 -11.74 -8.85
N ALA A 208 -18.50 -11.68 -10.06
CA ALA A 208 -17.12 -12.06 -10.34
C ALA A 208 -16.09 -10.98 -9.92
N GLY A 209 -16.54 -9.83 -9.40
CA GLY A 209 -15.67 -8.74 -8.96
C GLY A 209 -14.93 -8.03 -10.09
N VAL A 210 -15.47 -8.02 -11.31
CA VAL A 210 -14.80 -7.38 -12.46
C VAL A 210 -14.80 -5.86 -12.27
N PRO A 211 -13.63 -5.20 -12.21
CA PRO A 211 -13.58 -3.76 -12.04
C PRO A 211 -13.84 -3.05 -13.38
N ILE A 212 -14.43 -1.85 -13.33
CA ILE A 212 -14.79 -1.05 -14.52
C ILE A 212 -14.24 0.37 -14.40
N PHE A 213 -13.61 0.86 -15.46
CA PHE A 213 -13.21 2.26 -15.63
C PHE A 213 -13.78 2.82 -16.93
N HIS A 214 -14.55 3.90 -16.88
CA HIS A 214 -15.01 4.62 -18.09
C HIS A 214 -14.49 6.05 -18.11
N ILE A 215 -14.18 6.54 -19.31
CA ILE A 215 -14.09 7.98 -19.60
C ILE A 215 -15.16 8.37 -20.62
N HIS A 216 -16.03 9.31 -20.28
CA HIS A 216 -17.20 9.67 -21.08
C HIS A 216 -17.59 11.13 -20.87
N GLY A 217 -17.56 11.95 -21.92
CA GLY A 217 -17.89 13.38 -21.83
C GLY A 217 -19.37 13.67 -21.56
N ASP A 218 -19.65 14.76 -20.85
CA ASP A 218 -21.01 15.19 -20.46
C ASP A 218 -21.87 15.75 -21.61
N ALA A 219 -21.25 16.12 -22.73
CA ALA A 219 -21.91 16.72 -23.89
C ALA A 219 -22.09 15.73 -25.06
N ASP A 220 -21.94 14.42 -24.81
CA ASP A 220 -22.13 13.38 -25.84
C ASP A 220 -23.61 13.26 -26.23
N LYS A 221 -23.93 13.61 -27.47
CA LYS A 221 -25.29 13.50 -28.04
C LYS A 221 -25.50 12.22 -28.88
N VAL A 222 -24.43 11.49 -29.18
CA VAL A 222 -24.47 10.26 -29.98
C VAL A 222 -24.63 9.05 -29.09
N VAL A 223 -23.87 9.01 -28.00
CA VAL A 223 -23.96 8.03 -26.93
C VAL A 223 -24.23 8.80 -25.64
N PRO A 224 -25.49 9.16 -25.34
CA PRO A 224 -25.78 10.00 -24.18
C PRO A 224 -25.25 9.39 -22.89
N LEU A 225 -24.46 10.17 -22.15
CA LEU A 225 -23.89 9.77 -20.85
C LEU A 225 -24.97 9.25 -19.87
N PRO A 226 -26.13 9.93 -19.69
CA PRO A 226 -27.20 9.48 -18.78
C PRO A 226 -27.73 8.09 -19.14
N ASP A 227 -27.86 7.78 -20.43
CA ASP A 227 -28.46 6.52 -20.91
C ASP A 227 -27.46 5.36 -20.98
N ASN A 228 -26.16 5.64 -20.86
CA ASN A 228 -25.08 4.70 -21.05
C ASN A 228 -24.18 4.61 -19.82
N SER A 229 -23.04 5.32 -19.79
CA SER A 229 -22.04 5.10 -18.74
C SER A 229 -22.50 5.53 -17.35
N ALA A 230 -23.34 6.56 -17.23
CA ALA A 230 -23.88 6.98 -15.93
C ALA A 230 -24.91 5.96 -15.39
N GLU A 231 -25.83 5.48 -16.24
CA GLU A 231 -26.80 4.46 -15.84
C GLU A 231 -26.12 3.11 -15.58
N LEU A 232 -25.10 2.74 -16.37
CA LEU A 232 -24.28 1.55 -16.11
C LEU A 232 -23.59 1.66 -14.75
N ALA A 233 -22.97 2.79 -14.44
CA ALA A 233 -22.37 3.03 -13.13
C ALA A 233 -23.40 2.91 -12.00
N ARG A 234 -24.57 3.55 -12.13
CA ARG A 234 -25.64 3.48 -11.12
C ARG A 234 -26.07 2.04 -10.85
N ARG A 235 -26.32 1.25 -11.91
CA ARG A 235 -26.74 -0.15 -11.77
C ARG A 235 -25.63 -1.05 -11.25
N TYR A 236 -24.41 -0.87 -11.74
CA TYR A 236 -23.27 -1.70 -11.33
C TYR A 236 -22.94 -1.51 -9.86
N ARG A 237 -22.97 -0.25 -9.40
CA ARG A 237 -22.78 0.10 -7.98
C ARG A 237 -23.86 -0.49 -7.08
N ALA A 238 -25.12 -0.46 -7.52
CA ALA A 238 -26.22 -1.07 -6.79
C ALA A 238 -26.07 -2.60 -6.64
N LEU A 239 -25.34 -3.24 -7.56
CA LEU A 239 -24.98 -4.66 -7.50
C LEU A 239 -23.71 -4.94 -6.67
N GLY A 240 -23.08 -3.91 -6.11
CA GLY A 240 -21.81 -4.01 -5.38
C GLY A 240 -20.57 -4.05 -6.27
N GLY A 241 -20.71 -3.82 -7.57
CA GLY A 241 -19.59 -3.78 -8.51
C GLY A 241 -18.78 -2.49 -8.38
N SER A 242 -17.45 -2.59 -8.55
CA SER A 242 -16.55 -1.44 -8.53
C SER A 242 -16.50 -0.75 -9.89
N MET A 243 -16.92 0.52 -9.93
CA MET A 243 -16.83 1.32 -11.15
C MET A 243 -16.40 2.76 -10.92
N ARG A 244 -15.39 3.16 -11.69
CA ARG A 244 -14.91 4.53 -11.81
C ARG A 244 -15.37 5.13 -13.13
N LEU A 245 -15.89 6.36 -13.09
CA LEU A 245 -16.40 7.09 -14.25
C LEU A 245 -15.80 8.50 -14.26
N ARG A 246 -14.89 8.75 -15.20
CA ARG A 246 -14.33 10.07 -15.48
C ARG A 246 -15.22 10.80 -16.48
N VAL A 247 -15.62 12.02 -16.14
CA VAL A 247 -16.54 12.83 -16.96
C VAL A 247 -15.88 14.15 -17.37
N PRO A 248 -15.17 14.19 -18.50
CA PRO A 248 -14.58 15.43 -19.01
C PRO A 248 -15.66 16.45 -19.39
N PRO A 249 -15.63 17.68 -18.85
CA PRO A 249 -16.65 18.68 -19.12
C PRO A 249 -16.58 19.24 -20.54
N GLY A 250 -17.75 19.49 -21.12
CA GLY A 250 -17.95 20.02 -22.47
C GLY A 250 -17.56 19.06 -23.61
N GLN A 251 -17.21 17.81 -23.32
CA GLN A 251 -16.75 16.86 -24.34
C GLN A 251 -17.92 16.03 -24.87
N GLY A 252 -18.04 15.92 -26.20
CA GLY A 252 -19.04 15.10 -26.88
C GLY A 252 -18.46 13.84 -27.52
N HIS A 253 -19.19 13.25 -28.48
CA HIS A 253 -18.71 12.09 -29.25
C HIS A 253 -17.66 12.51 -30.29
N ASN A 254 -16.42 12.72 -29.86
CA ASN A 254 -15.36 13.27 -30.70
C ASN A 254 -14.01 12.54 -30.48
N MET A 255 -12.99 13.01 -31.20
CA MET A 255 -11.61 12.53 -31.10
C MET A 255 -10.75 13.42 -30.19
N TRP A 256 -11.34 14.01 -29.14
CA TRP A 256 -10.58 14.82 -28.20
C TRP A 256 -9.40 14.02 -27.62
N PRO A 257 -8.15 14.52 -27.72
CA PRO A 257 -6.96 13.77 -27.29
C PRO A 257 -7.03 13.26 -25.85
N GLY A 258 -7.73 13.96 -24.95
CA GLY A 258 -7.86 13.56 -23.55
C GLY A 258 -8.59 12.23 -23.33
N PHE A 259 -9.41 11.77 -24.28
CA PHE A 259 -9.99 10.41 -24.23
C PHE A 259 -8.92 9.32 -24.37
N PHE A 260 -7.88 9.59 -25.15
CA PHE A 260 -6.83 8.63 -25.52
C PHE A 260 -5.52 8.88 -24.76
N GLN A 261 -5.41 10.02 -24.08
CA GLN A 261 -4.30 10.41 -23.21
C GLN A 261 -4.68 10.40 -21.73
N CYS A 262 -5.71 9.62 -21.37
CA CYS A 262 -6.16 9.48 -20.00
C CYS A 262 -5.21 8.58 -19.20
N ALA A 263 -4.43 9.17 -18.30
CA ALA A 263 -3.50 8.43 -17.42
C ALA A 263 -4.23 7.37 -16.57
N GLU A 264 -5.41 7.69 -16.05
CA GLU A 264 -6.18 6.76 -15.20
C GLU A 264 -6.63 5.50 -15.93
N LEU A 265 -7.02 5.66 -17.20
CA LEU A 265 -7.38 4.52 -18.04
C LEU A 265 -6.17 3.62 -18.24
N VAL A 266 -4.99 4.23 -18.45
CA VAL A 266 -3.75 3.50 -18.64
C VAL A 266 -3.34 2.75 -17.37
N GLU A 267 -3.35 3.43 -16.23
CA GLU A 267 -3.08 2.85 -14.90
C GLU A 267 -4.03 1.68 -14.62
N PHE A 268 -5.33 1.87 -14.87
CA PHE A 268 -6.32 0.82 -14.72
C PHE A 268 -6.00 -0.42 -15.58
N VAL A 269 -5.68 -0.24 -16.86
CA VAL A 269 -5.33 -1.36 -17.75
C VAL A 269 -4.06 -2.05 -17.27
N ILE A 270 -3.01 -1.31 -16.91
CA ILE A 270 -1.74 -1.90 -16.44
C ILE A 270 -1.94 -2.69 -15.15
N ALA A 271 -2.73 -2.16 -14.21
CA ALA A 271 -2.98 -2.78 -12.92
C ALA A 271 -3.70 -4.14 -13.06
N HIS A 272 -4.60 -4.28 -14.05
CA HIS A 272 -5.47 -5.45 -14.18
C HIS A 272 -5.04 -6.43 -15.30
N ALA A 273 -4.35 -5.99 -16.35
CA ALA A 273 -3.96 -6.86 -17.46
C ALA A 273 -2.86 -7.88 -17.08
N SER A 274 -2.03 -7.54 -16.07
CA SER A 274 -0.89 -8.35 -15.66
C SER A 274 -0.97 -8.68 -14.15
N PRO A 275 -1.19 -9.96 -13.77
CA PRO A 275 -1.08 -10.40 -12.37
C PRO A 275 0.25 -9.99 -11.74
N VAL A 276 0.28 -9.70 -10.44
CA VAL A 276 1.48 -9.18 -9.74
C VAL A 276 2.69 -10.10 -9.90
N ALA A 277 2.50 -11.43 -9.78
CA ALA A 277 3.54 -12.44 -10.01
C ALA A 277 4.13 -12.40 -11.44
N GLU A 278 3.41 -11.77 -12.37
CA GLU A 278 3.76 -11.60 -13.76
C GLU A 278 4.21 -10.18 -14.10
N ARG A 279 4.51 -9.31 -13.14
CA ARG A 279 5.07 -7.98 -13.46
C ARG A 279 6.59 -8.07 -13.50
N GLU A 280 7.18 -7.95 -14.70
CA GLU A 280 8.63 -7.90 -14.89
C GLU A 280 9.09 -6.45 -14.96
N PRO A 281 10.26 -6.12 -14.39
CA PRO A 281 10.83 -4.79 -14.54
C PRO A 281 11.25 -4.52 -15.99
N THR A 282 10.96 -3.32 -16.50
CA THR A 282 11.44 -2.85 -17.81
C THR A 282 12.35 -1.65 -17.65
N LEU A 283 13.30 -1.47 -18.57
CA LEU A 283 14.20 -0.31 -18.55
C LEU A 283 13.43 1.01 -18.64
N ALA A 284 12.35 1.04 -19.44
CA ALA A 284 11.53 2.23 -19.61
C ALA A 284 10.87 2.67 -18.30
N LEU A 285 10.19 1.74 -17.60
CA LEU A 285 9.51 2.03 -16.34
C LEU A 285 10.47 2.16 -15.16
N PHE A 286 11.68 1.59 -15.25
CA PHE A 286 12.73 1.85 -14.26
C PHE A 286 13.30 3.26 -14.38
N ARG A 287 13.51 3.77 -15.61
CA ARG A 287 13.98 5.15 -15.80
C ARG A 287 12.91 6.17 -15.45
N GLU A 288 11.67 5.89 -15.87
CA GLU A 288 10.50 6.72 -15.62
C GLU A 288 9.40 5.93 -14.89
N PRO A 289 9.50 5.82 -13.55
CA PRO A 289 8.51 5.11 -12.74
C PRO A 289 7.08 5.62 -12.92
N PRO A 290 6.08 4.70 -12.91
CA PRO A 290 4.66 5.05 -12.95
C PRO A 290 4.24 5.83 -11.69
N MET A 291 3.07 6.47 -11.74
CA MET A 291 2.60 7.33 -10.64
C MET A 291 2.50 6.61 -9.29
N GLU A 292 2.04 5.37 -9.30
CA GLU A 292 1.89 4.51 -8.10
C GLU A 292 3.22 4.21 -7.39
N ALA A 293 4.35 4.32 -8.08
CA ALA A 293 5.67 4.12 -7.51
C ALA A 293 6.28 5.41 -6.95
N ARG A 294 5.71 6.59 -7.27
CA ARG A 294 6.27 7.89 -6.87
C ARG A 294 5.88 8.21 -5.42
N PRO A 295 6.79 8.83 -4.62
CA PRO A 295 6.47 9.27 -3.27
C PRO A 295 5.34 10.29 -3.25
N GLY A 296 4.41 10.15 -2.29
CA GLY A 296 3.39 11.15 -1.94
C GLY A 296 3.71 11.81 -0.59
N ALA A 297 2.79 12.61 -0.06
CA ALA A 297 2.94 13.21 1.28
C ALA A 297 1.58 13.51 1.92
N PHE A 298 1.53 13.52 3.26
CA PHE A 298 0.45 14.20 3.99
C PHE A 298 0.58 15.71 3.78
N TRP A 299 -0.51 16.35 3.37
CA TRP A 299 -0.58 17.78 3.05
C TRP A 299 -1.40 18.53 4.09
N ASP A 300 -0.74 18.90 5.17
CA ASP A 300 -1.41 19.45 6.35
C ASP A 300 -1.92 20.86 6.07
N TRP A 301 -3.24 21.02 6.12
CA TRP A 301 -3.93 22.29 6.11
C TRP A 301 -4.19 22.69 7.56
N LEU A 302 -3.17 23.28 8.19
CA LEU A 302 -3.17 23.57 9.62
C LEU A 302 -4.30 24.54 10.01
N ASN A 303 -5.10 24.14 11.01
CA ASN A 303 -6.34 24.77 11.44
C ASN A 303 -7.36 24.97 10.30
N GLY A 304 -7.28 24.19 9.22
CA GLY A 304 -8.13 24.32 8.03
C GLY A 304 -7.78 25.52 7.15
N ASN A 305 -6.59 26.13 7.33
CA ASN A 305 -6.16 27.26 6.51
C ASN A 305 -5.52 26.80 5.21
N PHE A 306 -5.82 27.53 4.14
CA PHE A 306 -5.28 27.32 2.81
C PHE A 306 -5.20 28.64 2.03
N ASP A 307 -4.36 28.67 1.01
CA ASP A 307 -4.24 29.73 0.00
C ASP A 307 -4.24 29.10 -1.41
N LEU A 308 -5.28 29.36 -2.22
CA LEU A 308 -5.48 28.66 -3.50
C LEU A 308 -4.29 28.83 -4.48
N PRO A 309 -3.72 30.03 -4.68
CA PRO A 309 -2.53 30.19 -5.52
C PRO A 309 -1.34 29.38 -5.02
N GLN A 310 -1.12 29.34 -3.71
CA GLN A 310 -0.06 28.53 -3.12
C GLN A 310 -0.36 27.02 -3.25
N LEU A 311 -1.61 26.57 -3.10
CA LEU A 311 -1.99 25.18 -3.37
C LEU A 311 -1.62 24.78 -4.80
N THR A 312 -1.94 25.63 -5.79
CA THR A 312 -1.53 25.43 -7.19
C THR A 312 -0.01 25.36 -7.35
N ARG A 313 0.74 26.24 -6.69
CA ARG A 313 2.20 26.25 -6.75
C ARG A 313 2.78 24.97 -6.15
N GLU A 314 2.31 24.55 -4.99
CA GLU A 314 2.80 23.35 -4.31
C GLU A 314 2.55 22.10 -5.15
N LEU A 315 1.37 21.95 -5.77
CA LEU A 315 1.11 20.85 -6.70
C LEU A 315 2.00 20.91 -7.95
N ARG A 316 2.27 22.10 -8.52
CA ARG A 316 3.21 22.25 -9.64
C ARG A 316 4.63 21.84 -9.25
N GLU A 317 5.06 22.21 -8.05
CA GLU A 317 6.37 21.82 -7.52
C GLU A 317 6.43 20.32 -7.28
N MET A 318 5.41 19.69 -6.67
CA MET A 318 5.30 18.23 -6.51
C MET A 318 5.44 17.53 -7.87
N LYS A 319 4.71 17.99 -8.89
CA LYS A 319 4.82 17.46 -10.26
C LYS A 319 6.23 17.62 -10.82
N ALA A 320 6.83 18.80 -10.67
CA ALA A 320 8.16 19.10 -11.18
C ALA A 320 9.26 18.27 -10.51
N LYS A 321 9.10 17.90 -9.24
CA LYS A 321 10.03 17.04 -8.51
C LYS A 321 9.73 15.53 -8.63
N GLY A 322 8.67 15.16 -9.35
CA GLY A 322 8.34 13.78 -9.65
C GLY A 322 7.59 13.04 -8.53
N MET A 323 6.87 13.75 -7.66
CA MET A 323 5.98 13.15 -6.66
C MET A 323 4.70 12.60 -7.30
N SER A 324 4.03 11.66 -6.61
CA SER A 324 2.71 11.15 -7.03
C SER A 324 1.61 12.18 -6.80
N GLY A 325 1.77 13.02 -5.79
CA GLY A 325 0.85 14.05 -5.35
C GLY A 325 0.84 14.13 -3.83
N ALA A 326 -0.33 14.35 -3.23
CA ALA A 326 -0.43 14.49 -1.78
C ALA A 326 -1.82 14.15 -1.24
N GLU A 327 -1.90 13.96 0.07
CA GLU A 327 -3.09 13.60 0.79
C GLU A 327 -3.56 14.79 1.61
N ILE A 328 -4.72 15.36 1.26
CA ILE A 328 -5.25 16.53 1.95
C ILE A 328 -5.55 16.14 3.40
N TRP A 329 -4.99 16.88 4.35
CA TRP A 329 -5.21 16.64 5.77
C TRP A 329 -5.61 17.92 6.48
N ASP A 330 -6.91 18.06 6.77
CA ASP A 330 -7.41 19.14 7.62
C ASP A 330 -7.11 18.80 9.08
N ILE A 331 -6.28 19.59 9.75
CA ILE A 331 -5.86 19.25 11.12
C ILE A 331 -5.56 20.47 11.98
N GLY A 332 -5.91 20.40 13.27
CA GLY A 332 -5.59 21.43 14.24
C GLY A 332 -4.13 21.42 14.71
N ILE A 333 -3.79 22.34 15.62
CA ILE A 333 -2.44 22.49 16.17
C ILE A 333 -2.42 22.17 17.67
N ILE A 334 -1.59 21.21 18.11
CA ILE A 334 -1.47 20.80 19.52
C ILE A 334 -0.68 21.82 20.36
N ARG A 335 0.28 22.54 19.76
CA ARG A 335 1.19 23.46 20.47
C ARG A 335 1.47 24.73 19.67
N PRO A 336 0.48 25.64 19.55
CA PRO A 336 0.66 26.86 18.76
C PRO A 336 1.76 27.75 19.37
N HIS A 337 2.51 28.42 18.52
CA HIS A 337 3.48 29.43 18.95
C HIS A 337 2.70 30.61 19.58
N PRO A 338 3.04 31.05 20.81
CA PRO A 338 2.26 32.07 21.52
C PRO A 338 2.22 33.41 20.77
N ASP A 339 3.33 33.78 20.12
CA ASP A 339 3.47 35.07 19.45
C ASP A 339 3.06 35.05 17.96
N ALA A 340 2.77 33.87 17.40
CA ALA A 340 2.47 33.71 15.97
C ALA A 340 1.49 32.54 15.72
N PRO A 341 0.30 32.53 16.35
CA PRO A 341 -0.65 31.44 16.17
C PRO A 341 -1.25 31.45 14.76
N MET A 342 -1.41 30.26 14.18
CA MET A 342 -2.20 30.09 12.95
C MET A 342 -3.67 30.40 13.25
N PRO A 343 -4.36 31.26 12.47
CA PRO A 343 -5.77 31.57 12.69
C PRO A 343 -6.66 30.34 12.47
N ALA A 344 -7.95 30.42 12.80
CA ALA A 344 -8.91 29.38 12.46
C ALA A 344 -9.35 29.53 11.01
N GLY A 345 -9.21 28.46 10.21
CA GLY A 345 -9.78 28.35 8.87
C GLY A 345 -11.26 27.93 8.88
N PRO A 346 -11.88 27.77 7.70
CA PRO A 346 -13.26 27.29 7.59
C PRO A 346 -13.44 25.87 8.15
N ALA A 347 -14.69 25.51 8.43
CA ALA A 347 -15.04 24.15 8.83
C ALA A 347 -14.77 23.15 7.69
N PHE A 348 -14.23 21.99 8.03
CA PHE A 348 -13.96 20.89 7.11
C PHE A 348 -15.24 20.46 6.40
N LEU A 349 -15.17 20.30 5.07
CA LEU A 349 -16.32 20.04 4.17
C LEU A 349 -17.43 21.10 4.20
N GLY A 350 -17.21 22.25 4.84
CA GLY A 350 -18.02 23.45 4.64
C GLY A 350 -17.77 24.08 3.27
N PRO A 351 -18.58 25.08 2.85
CA PRO A 351 -18.51 25.64 1.49
C PRO A 351 -17.12 26.12 1.05
N GLU A 352 -16.39 26.85 1.89
CA GLU A 352 -15.03 27.32 1.56
C GLU A 352 -14.00 26.19 1.58
N SER A 353 -14.13 25.22 2.48
CA SER A 353 -13.27 24.01 2.50
C SER A 353 -13.47 23.19 1.21
N LEU A 354 -14.72 22.96 0.80
CA LEU A 354 -15.04 22.27 -0.46
C LEU A 354 -14.50 23.01 -1.68
N LYS A 355 -14.53 24.34 -1.69
CA LYS A 355 -13.91 25.13 -2.76
C LYS A 355 -12.41 24.87 -2.87
N ALA A 356 -11.70 24.82 -1.75
CA ALA A 356 -10.26 24.51 -1.75
C ALA A 356 -9.96 23.06 -2.13
N VAL A 357 -10.71 22.10 -1.59
CA VAL A 357 -10.61 20.68 -1.97
C VAL A 357 -10.85 20.52 -3.47
N ASN A 358 -11.85 21.20 -4.02
CA ASN A 358 -12.13 21.12 -5.45
C ASN A 358 -11.02 21.71 -6.31
N HIS A 359 -10.51 22.88 -5.92
CA HIS A 359 -9.37 23.53 -6.57
C HIS A 359 -8.15 22.62 -6.57
N ALA A 360 -7.86 21.96 -5.44
CA ALA A 360 -6.77 20.98 -5.35
C ALA A 360 -6.99 19.80 -6.30
N ILE A 361 -8.19 19.21 -6.33
CA ILE A 361 -8.52 18.09 -7.22
C ILE A 361 -8.39 18.50 -8.69
N GLU A 362 -8.90 19.68 -9.07
CA GLU A 362 -8.82 20.19 -10.45
C GLU A 362 -7.38 20.46 -10.89
N GLU A 363 -6.57 21.08 -10.03
CA GLU A 363 -5.17 21.36 -10.33
C GLU A 363 -4.32 20.09 -10.35
N ALA A 364 -4.57 19.14 -9.45
CA ALA A 364 -3.94 17.84 -9.47
C ALA A 364 -4.32 17.06 -10.74
N ASP A 365 -5.58 17.10 -11.16
CA ASP A 365 -6.03 16.47 -12.40
C ASP A 365 -5.34 17.08 -13.63
N ARG A 366 -5.30 18.42 -13.69
CA ARG A 366 -4.60 19.17 -14.73
C ARG A 366 -3.11 18.82 -14.83
N LEU A 367 -2.48 18.50 -13.70
CA LEU A 367 -1.07 18.14 -13.60
C LEU A 367 -0.83 16.62 -13.74
N GLY A 368 -1.89 15.82 -13.74
CA GLY A 368 -1.82 14.35 -13.68
C GLY A 368 -1.12 13.89 -12.41
N LEU A 369 -1.62 14.32 -11.25
CA LEU A 369 -1.23 13.88 -9.91
C LEU A 369 -2.38 13.08 -9.26
N HIS A 370 -2.06 12.31 -8.23
CA HIS A 370 -3.02 11.60 -7.39
C HIS A 370 -3.22 12.37 -6.09
N LEU A 371 -4.47 12.51 -5.64
CA LEU A 371 -4.79 13.02 -4.31
C LEU A 371 -5.40 11.93 -3.42
N GLY A 372 -5.05 12.01 -2.15
CA GLY A 372 -5.78 11.40 -1.05
C GLY A 372 -6.54 12.45 -0.24
N LEU A 373 -7.42 11.99 0.65
CA LEU A 373 -8.04 12.82 1.68
C LEU A 373 -8.15 12.00 2.97
N VAL A 374 -7.55 12.48 4.06
CA VAL A 374 -7.79 11.94 5.40
C VAL A 374 -9.28 12.11 5.70
N ALA A 375 -9.97 11.04 6.09
CA ALA A 375 -11.43 11.02 6.19
C ALA A 375 -11.98 11.82 7.40
N SER A 376 -11.22 12.75 7.97
CA SER A 376 -11.67 13.60 9.06
C SER A 376 -10.89 14.90 9.13
N SER A 377 -11.40 15.86 9.92
CA SER A 377 -10.56 16.92 10.46
C SER A 377 -9.91 16.40 11.73
N SER A 378 -8.58 16.17 11.74
CA SER A 378 -7.84 15.22 12.62
C SER A 378 -7.60 13.88 11.90
N TRP A 379 -7.49 12.76 12.62
CA TRP A 379 -7.06 11.47 12.08
C TRP A 379 -8.12 10.36 12.25
N ASN A 380 -8.84 10.31 13.38
CA ASN A 380 -9.94 9.38 13.58
C ASN A 380 -11.24 9.80 12.84
N ALA A 381 -11.91 8.84 12.20
CA ALA A 381 -13.18 9.04 11.52
C ALA A 381 -14.27 9.68 12.42
N GLY A 382 -14.83 10.80 11.95
CA GLY A 382 -15.88 11.54 12.65
C GLY A 382 -16.08 12.95 12.11
N GLY A 383 -17.00 13.69 12.72
CA GLY A 383 -17.37 15.02 12.25
C GLY A 383 -18.60 15.59 12.96
N SER A 384 -18.92 16.84 12.64
CA SER A 384 -20.09 17.54 13.20
C SER A 384 -21.43 16.94 12.75
N TRP A 385 -21.42 16.13 11.68
CA TRP A 385 -22.59 15.41 11.16
C TRP A 385 -22.89 14.09 11.89
N ILE A 386 -22.06 13.68 12.85
CA ILE A 386 -22.26 12.44 13.60
C ILE A 386 -23.23 12.69 14.75
N GLU A 387 -24.39 12.03 14.68
CA GLU A 387 -25.38 12.06 15.75
C GLU A 387 -24.94 11.21 16.95
N PRO A 388 -25.39 11.52 18.19
CA PRO A 388 -25.06 10.72 19.38
C PRO A 388 -25.40 9.23 19.29
N LYS A 389 -26.33 8.83 18.41
CA LYS A 389 -26.70 7.42 18.17
C LYS A 389 -25.69 6.69 17.27
N ASP A 390 -24.95 7.41 16.44
CA ASP A 390 -23.95 6.90 15.50
C ASP A 390 -22.52 7.12 16.01
N ALA A 391 -22.37 7.78 17.16
CA ALA A 391 -21.10 7.99 17.83
C ALA A 391 -20.63 6.74 18.60
N MET A 392 -19.32 6.65 18.85
CA MET A 392 -18.67 5.58 19.61
C MET A 392 -19.37 5.31 20.94
N LYS A 393 -19.59 4.04 21.29
CA LYS A 393 -20.35 3.64 22.48
C LYS A 393 -19.53 2.82 23.46
N GLY A 394 -19.86 2.97 24.73
CA GLY A 394 -19.32 2.18 25.84
C GLY A 394 -20.43 1.46 26.61
N LEU A 395 -20.06 0.41 27.32
CA LEU A 395 -20.90 -0.27 28.31
C LEU A 395 -20.68 0.36 29.69
N TYR A 396 -21.74 0.84 30.32
CA TYR A 396 -21.72 1.49 31.64
C TYR A 396 -22.55 0.69 32.65
N GLN A 397 -22.18 0.77 33.94
CA GLN A 397 -22.91 0.09 35.00
C GLN A 397 -23.15 0.96 36.24
N SER A 398 -24.18 0.61 37.00
CA SER A 398 -24.41 1.01 38.39
C SER A 398 -24.73 -0.24 39.20
N GLU A 399 -24.40 -0.25 40.49
CA GLU A 399 -24.65 -1.38 41.39
C GLU A 399 -25.36 -0.89 42.66
N ILE A 400 -26.26 -1.72 43.18
CA ILE A 400 -26.74 -1.66 44.56
C ILE A 400 -26.55 -3.02 45.23
N THR A 401 -26.58 -3.04 46.56
CA THR A 401 -26.56 -4.27 47.36
C THR A 401 -27.84 -4.38 48.16
N VAL A 402 -28.41 -5.58 48.20
CA VAL A 402 -29.65 -5.88 48.91
C VAL A 402 -29.53 -7.21 49.67
N SER A 403 -30.19 -7.30 50.82
CA SER A 403 -30.24 -8.50 51.65
C SER A 403 -31.60 -9.16 51.52
N GLY A 404 -31.62 -10.47 51.28
CA GLY A 404 -32.85 -11.28 51.30
C GLY A 404 -32.87 -12.32 52.43
N PRO A 405 -34.01 -12.98 52.67
CA PRO A 405 -35.22 -12.92 51.85
C PRO A 405 -36.01 -11.63 52.08
N ALA A 406 -36.27 -10.87 51.02
CA ALA A 406 -37.01 -9.61 51.08
C ALA A 406 -37.62 -9.27 49.72
N ARG A 407 -38.77 -8.57 49.71
CA ARG A 407 -39.30 -7.97 48.47
C ARG A 407 -38.77 -6.55 48.36
N ILE A 408 -38.10 -6.24 47.26
CA ILE A 408 -37.65 -4.88 46.95
C ILE A 408 -38.51 -4.25 45.86
N SER A 409 -38.70 -2.93 45.95
CA SER A 409 -39.33 -2.10 44.93
C SER A 409 -38.58 -0.76 44.93
N GLN A 410 -37.52 -0.65 44.13
CA GLN A 410 -36.58 0.46 44.16
C GLN A 410 -36.22 0.92 42.76
N VAL A 411 -36.14 2.24 42.56
CA VAL A 411 -35.59 2.82 41.33
C VAL A 411 -34.08 2.60 41.34
N LEU A 412 -33.58 1.84 40.36
CA LEU A 412 -32.16 1.56 40.28
C LEU A 412 -31.38 2.82 39.86
N PRO A 413 -30.21 3.09 40.46
CA PRO A 413 -29.39 4.22 40.08
C PRO A 413 -29.03 4.15 38.60
N PHE A 414 -29.06 5.29 37.91
CA PHE A 414 -28.63 5.35 36.51
C PHE A 414 -27.09 5.34 36.44
N PRO A 415 -26.46 4.54 35.56
CA PRO A 415 -25.01 4.53 35.39
C PRO A 415 -24.42 5.90 35.04
N SER A 416 -23.29 6.25 35.64
CA SER A 416 -22.58 7.49 35.31
C SER A 416 -21.88 7.36 33.96
N THR A 417 -22.11 8.33 33.07
CA THR A 417 -21.47 8.38 31.73
C THR A 417 -20.91 9.77 31.45
N ARG A 418 -20.03 9.86 30.45
CA ARG A 418 -19.48 11.12 29.92
C ARG A 418 -20.25 11.65 28.70
N ALA A 419 -21.34 10.98 28.34
CA ALA A 419 -22.16 11.33 27.18
C ALA A 419 -22.77 12.74 27.33
N PRO A 420 -23.01 13.46 26.23
CA PRO A 420 -23.85 14.65 26.24
C PRO A 420 -25.22 14.34 26.86
N LYS A 421 -25.67 15.21 27.77
CA LYS A 421 -26.92 15.05 28.52
C LYS A 421 -28.03 15.91 27.94
N GLY A 422 -29.25 15.39 27.96
CA GLY A 422 -30.47 16.15 27.67
C GLY A 422 -30.91 17.00 28.86
N THR A 423 -32.04 17.68 28.71
CA THR A 423 -32.65 18.54 29.75
C THR A 423 -33.07 17.76 31.00
N ASN A 424 -33.29 16.45 30.89
CA ASN A 424 -33.61 15.55 32.00
C ASN A 424 -32.36 15.04 32.76
N GLY A 425 -31.16 15.48 32.39
CA GLY A 425 -29.90 15.06 33.02
C GLY A 425 -29.41 13.65 32.63
N LEU A 426 -30.17 12.92 31.80
CA LEU A 426 -29.76 11.64 31.23
C LEU A 426 -29.03 11.83 29.89
N PRO A 427 -28.23 10.84 29.44
CA PRO A 427 -27.62 10.89 28.11
C PRO A 427 -28.66 11.09 27.00
N ILE A 428 -28.32 11.89 25.98
CA ILE A 428 -29.18 12.07 24.79
C ILE A 428 -29.46 10.72 24.11
N TYR A 429 -28.47 9.83 24.11
CA TYR A 429 -28.61 8.47 23.63
C TYR A 429 -28.14 7.48 24.70
N TYR A 430 -29.01 6.55 25.06
CA TYR A 430 -28.64 5.33 25.78
C TYR A 430 -29.62 4.20 25.44
N LYS A 431 -29.22 2.95 25.69
CA LYS A 431 -30.09 1.77 25.65
C LYS A 431 -29.82 0.90 26.87
N GLU A 432 -30.88 0.34 27.45
CA GLU A 432 -30.77 -0.72 28.45
C GLU A 432 -30.17 -1.97 27.80
N ILE A 433 -29.22 -2.60 28.49
CA ILE A 433 -28.60 -3.86 28.06
C ILE A 433 -29.10 -5.00 28.94
N ALA A 434 -28.91 -4.89 30.26
CA ALA A 434 -29.38 -5.89 31.19
C ALA A 434 -29.48 -5.34 32.62
N VAL A 435 -30.38 -5.89 33.42
CA VAL A 435 -30.33 -5.83 34.88
C VAL A 435 -29.98 -7.22 35.38
N LEU A 436 -28.86 -7.36 36.07
CA LEU A 436 -28.33 -8.64 36.53
C LEU A 436 -28.22 -8.65 38.05
N ALA A 437 -28.65 -9.74 38.69
CA ALA A 437 -28.40 -9.98 40.10
C ALA A 437 -27.46 -11.16 40.30
N PHE A 438 -26.53 -11.06 41.23
CA PHE A 438 -25.63 -12.15 41.59
C PHE A 438 -25.25 -12.09 43.07
N PRO A 439 -24.93 -13.22 43.72
CA PRO A 439 -24.58 -13.24 45.13
C PRO A 439 -23.39 -12.32 45.41
N GLN A 440 -23.48 -11.54 46.48
CA GLN A 440 -22.36 -10.77 46.96
C GLN A 440 -21.32 -11.73 47.55
N ALA A 441 -20.15 -11.77 46.93
CA ALA A 441 -19.05 -12.63 47.36
C ALA A 441 -17.87 -11.81 47.89
N THR A 442 -17.23 -12.34 48.94
CA THR A 442 -15.91 -11.90 49.38
C THR A 442 -14.92 -12.05 48.21
N ASN A 443 -14.12 -11.02 47.94
CA ASN A 443 -13.15 -10.97 46.82
C ASN A 443 -13.73 -10.93 45.39
N LYS A 444 -15.01 -10.57 45.21
CA LYS A 444 -15.61 -10.36 43.87
C LYS A 444 -15.66 -11.61 42.96
N VAL A 445 -15.66 -12.82 43.55
CA VAL A 445 -15.72 -14.10 42.83
C VAL A 445 -17.14 -14.66 42.80
N ILE A 446 -17.72 -14.84 41.62
CA ILE A 446 -19.04 -15.46 41.41
C ILE A 446 -18.83 -16.97 41.22
N SER A 447 -19.67 -17.81 41.84
CA SER A 447 -19.52 -19.28 41.78
C SER A 447 -19.58 -19.83 40.35
N GLY A 448 -20.36 -19.21 39.47
CA GLY A 448 -20.43 -19.51 38.05
C GLY A 448 -21.49 -18.66 37.33
N PRO A 449 -21.57 -18.71 36.00
CA PRO A 449 -22.53 -17.92 35.23
C PRO A 449 -24.00 -18.23 35.58
N ALA A 450 -24.30 -19.47 36.00
CA ALA A 450 -25.64 -19.86 36.44
C ALA A 450 -26.10 -19.16 37.74
N ALA A 451 -25.18 -18.58 38.51
CA ALA A 451 -25.51 -17.79 39.70
C ALA A 451 -25.90 -16.34 39.36
N VAL A 452 -25.80 -15.94 38.09
CA VAL A 452 -26.21 -14.62 37.60
C VAL A 452 -27.65 -14.71 37.09
N ILE A 453 -28.55 -14.00 37.77
CA ILE A 453 -29.97 -13.94 37.47
C ILE A 453 -30.24 -12.71 36.61
N ASN A 454 -30.83 -12.90 35.45
CA ASN A 454 -31.30 -11.79 34.61
C ASN A 454 -32.65 -11.28 35.12
N LEU A 455 -32.71 -10.02 35.54
CA LEU A 455 -33.88 -9.32 36.07
C LEU A 455 -34.42 -8.25 35.10
N SER A 456 -33.94 -8.22 33.85
CA SER A 456 -34.30 -7.17 32.89
C SER A 456 -35.80 -7.11 32.61
N ASP A 457 -36.49 -8.26 32.64
CA ASP A 457 -37.95 -8.39 32.49
C ASP A 457 -38.74 -7.79 33.67
N LYS A 458 -38.07 -7.52 34.80
CA LYS A 458 -38.66 -7.00 36.04
C LYS A 458 -38.44 -5.51 36.24
N MET A 459 -37.63 -4.87 35.38
CA MET A 459 -37.39 -3.43 35.44
C MET A 459 -38.40 -2.71 34.54
N MET A 460 -39.12 -1.74 35.11
CA MET A 460 -40.01 -0.86 34.36
C MET A 460 -39.22 0.24 33.63
N ALA A 461 -39.88 0.91 32.68
CA ALA A 461 -39.27 1.95 31.84
C ALA A 461 -38.76 3.17 32.62
N ASP A 462 -39.32 3.45 33.81
CA ASP A 462 -38.87 4.51 34.72
C ASP A 462 -37.67 4.09 35.59
N GLY A 463 -37.20 2.84 35.46
CA GLY A 463 -36.10 2.28 36.23
C GLY A 463 -36.52 1.63 37.56
N LEU A 464 -37.81 1.56 37.88
CA LEU A 464 -38.29 0.84 39.06
C LEU A 464 -38.15 -0.68 38.85
N LEU A 465 -37.36 -1.33 39.71
CA LEU A 465 -37.22 -2.78 39.77
C LEU A 465 -38.06 -3.33 40.94
N THR A 466 -38.92 -4.31 40.65
CA THR A 466 -39.59 -5.11 41.67
C THR A 466 -39.10 -6.55 41.64
N TRP A 467 -38.55 -7.04 42.76
CA TRP A 467 -38.00 -8.39 42.83
C TRP A 467 -38.13 -8.98 44.24
N ASP A 468 -38.51 -10.26 44.31
CA ASP A 468 -38.46 -11.06 45.54
C ASP A 468 -37.05 -11.66 45.67
N VAL A 469 -36.21 -11.00 46.47
CA VAL A 469 -34.79 -11.32 46.67
C VAL A 469 -34.67 -12.64 47.45
N PRO A 470 -33.95 -13.66 46.95
CA PRO A 470 -33.67 -14.88 47.69
C PRO A 470 -32.83 -14.64 48.95
N ALA A 471 -32.78 -15.61 49.86
CA ALA A 471 -31.94 -15.53 51.05
C ALA A 471 -30.45 -15.26 50.69
N GLY A 472 -29.81 -14.36 51.45
CA GLY A 472 -28.41 -13.97 51.28
C GLY A 472 -28.21 -12.52 50.82
N GLU A 473 -26.96 -12.12 50.66
CA GLU A 473 -26.59 -10.81 50.13
C GLU A 473 -26.46 -10.86 48.61
N TRP A 474 -27.05 -9.90 47.92
CA TRP A 474 -27.10 -9.84 46.46
C TRP A 474 -26.64 -8.48 45.95
N VAL A 475 -25.84 -8.48 44.89
CA VAL A 475 -25.55 -7.30 44.07
C VAL A 475 -26.54 -7.28 42.92
N ILE A 476 -27.19 -6.13 42.70
CA ILE A 476 -28.00 -5.87 41.50
C ILE A 476 -27.26 -4.82 40.67
N ALA A 477 -26.88 -5.19 39.45
CA ALA A 477 -26.15 -4.38 38.51
C ALA A 477 -27.03 -4.00 37.30
N ARG A 478 -27.18 -2.70 37.03
CA ARG A 478 -27.87 -2.18 35.83
C ARG A 478 -26.84 -1.80 34.78
N PHE A 479 -26.89 -2.46 33.63
CA PHE A 479 -26.02 -2.24 32.48
C PHE A 479 -26.75 -1.48 31.39
N ILE A 480 -26.13 -0.40 30.91
CA ILE A 480 -26.58 0.36 29.75
C ILE A 480 -25.46 0.50 28.74
N THR A 481 -25.81 0.79 27.49
CA THR A 481 -24.88 1.38 26.53
C THR A 481 -25.22 2.84 26.26
N SER A 482 -24.21 3.69 26.10
CA SER A 482 -24.35 5.11 25.75
C SER A 482 -23.10 5.55 24.98
N ASN A 483 -23.16 6.69 24.29
CA ASN A 483 -21.97 7.20 23.60
C ASN A 483 -20.89 7.62 24.60
N THR A 484 -19.61 7.51 24.21
CA THR A 484 -18.45 7.80 25.08
C THR A 484 -18.25 9.30 25.32
N GLY A 485 -18.95 10.15 24.57
CA GLY A 485 -18.74 11.60 24.52
C GLY A 485 -17.36 12.00 23.99
N GLN A 486 -16.60 11.08 23.39
CA GLN A 486 -15.31 11.40 22.79
C GLN A 486 -15.50 12.11 21.45
N GLY A 487 -14.89 13.28 21.32
CA GLY A 487 -14.77 13.99 20.05
C GLY A 487 -13.50 13.60 19.28
N LEU A 488 -13.35 14.21 18.12
CA LEU A 488 -12.11 14.18 17.33
C LEU A 488 -10.91 14.65 18.16
N MET A 489 -9.72 14.11 17.87
CA MET A 489 -8.52 14.30 18.71
C MET A 489 -7.98 15.74 18.62
N VAL A 490 -7.67 16.18 17.41
CA VAL A 490 -7.12 17.53 17.15
C VAL A 490 -7.81 18.12 15.90
N PRO A 491 -9.15 18.28 15.92
CA PRO A 491 -9.84 18.90 14.79
C PRO A 491 -9.44 20.35 14.65
N SER A 492 -9.52 20.87 13.42
CA SER A 492 -9.45 22.31 13.19
C SER A 492 -10.49 23.04 14.04
N PRO A 493 -10.24 24.29 14.47
CA PRO A 493 -11.06 24.96 15.50
C PRO A 493 -12.57 24.99 15.19
N ASN A 494 -12.94 25.08 13.91
CA ASN A 494 -14.31 25.13 13.41
C ASN A 494 -14.88 23.78 12.95
N SER A 495 -14.14 22.68 13.14
CA SER A 495 -14.46 21.33 12.63
C SER A 495 -14.71 20.30 13.74
N LYS A 496 -15.06 20.75 14.95
CA LYS A 496 -15.31 19.86 16.10
C LYS A 496 -16.51 18.94 15.83
N GLY A 497 -16.42 17.71 16.32
CA GLY A 497 -17.46 16.70 16.14
C GLY A 497 -17.23 15.45 16.98
N LEU A 498 -18.21 14.55 16.96
CA LEU A 498 -18.11 13.23 17.60
C LEU A 498 -17.40 12.25 16.67
N MET A 499 -16.68 11.31 17.29
CA MET A 499 -16.09 10.17 16.60
C MET A 499 -17.16 9.10 16.35
N ILE A 500 -17.08 8.41 15.21
CA ILE A 500 -18.07 7.38 14.84
C ILE A 500 -18.03 6.15 15.76
N ASP A 501 -19.12 5.39 15.76
CA ASP A 501 -19.14 4.01 16.25
C ASP A 501 -18.45 3.09 15.25
N HIS A 502 -17.17 2.80 15.49
CA HIS A 502 -16.38 1.93 14.63
C HIS A 502 -16.86 0.46 14.65
N LEU A 503 -17.71 0.08 15.61
CA LEU A 503 -18.27 -1.27 15.70
C LEU A 503 -19.57 -1.39 14.87
N ASP A 504 -20.03 -0.32 14.23
CA ASP A 504 -21.30 -0.26 13.49
C ASP A 504 -21.09 0.13 12.02
N ALA A 505 -21.47 -0.78 11.12
CA ALA A 505 -21.36 -0.57 9.66
C ALA A 505 -22.20 0.61 9.15
N GLY A 506 -23.35 0.88 9.77
CA GLY A 506 -24.22 2.00 9.41
C GLY A 506 -23.59 3.35 9.75
N ALA A 507 -22.89 3.45 10.88
CA ALA A 507 -22.15 4.64 11.28
C ALA A 507 -20.97 4.92 10.33
N ALA A 508 -20.19 3.89 9.98
CA ALA A 508 -19.12 4.02 8.99
C ALA A 508 -19.68 4.47 7.62
N GLU A 509 -20.71 3.80 7.12
CA GLU A 509 -21.34 4.16 5.84
C GLU A 509 -21.89 5.59 5.86
N THR A 510 -22.55 6.01 6.93
CA THR A 510 -23.06 7.38 7.10
C THR A 510 -21.94 8.41 7.00
N HIS A 511 -20.80 8.13 7.63
CA HIS A 511 -19.65 9.01 7.62
C HIS A 511 -19.02 9.13 6.23
N PHE A 512 -18.69 8.01 5.58
CA PHE A 512 -18.08 8.06 4.24
C PHE A 512 -19.05 8.58 3.18
N ARG A 513 -20.34 8.26 3.29
CA ARG A 513 -21.39 8.83 2.45
C ARG A 513 -21.46 10.34 2.57
N HIS A 514 -21.37 10.88 3.79
CA HIS A 514 -21.35 12.32 3.98
C HIS A 514 -20.20 12.97 3.21
N ILE A 515 -18.97 12.44 3.34
CA ILE A 515 -17.79 12.96 2.65
C ILE A 515 -17.99 12.91 1.12
N THR A 516 -18.38 11.76 0.59
CA THR A 516 -18.58 11.58 -0.85
C THR A 516 -19.68 12.49 -1.39
N ASP A 517 -20.80 12.60 -0.68
CA ASP A 517 -21.94 13.41 -1.10
C ASP A 517 -21.60 14.90 -1.07
N GLN A 518 -20.86 15.40 -0.06
CA GLN A 518 -20.46 16.80 -0.02
C GLN A 518 -19.53 17.17 -1.18
N ILE A 519 -18.57 16.32 -1.50
CA ILE A 519 -17.69 16.52 -2.67
C ILE A 519 -18.55 16.53 -3.94
N LEU A 520 -19.39 15.52 -4.15
CA LEU A 520 -20.23 15.38 -5.35
C LEU A 520 -21.35 16.43 -5.49
N LYS A 521 -21.70 17.18 -4.44
CA LYS A 521 -22.58 18.36 -4.57
C LYS A 521 -21.96 19.49 -5.38
N THR A 522 -20.63 19.51 -5.44
CA THR A 522 -19.87 20.61 -6.05
C THR A 522 -19.13 20.20 -7.32
N ARG A 523 -19.12 18.91 -7.67
CA ARG A 523 -18.52 18.35 -8.88
C ARG A 523 -19.18 17.02 -9.29
N THR A 524 -18.99 16.59 -10.53
CA THR A 524 -19.65 15.38 -11.08
C THR A 524 -18.86 14.07 -10.88
N SER A 525 -17.61 14.16 -10.44
CA SER A 525 -16.61 13.08 -10.46
C SER A 525 -15.54 13.32 -9.39
N PHE A 526 -14.85 12.27 -8.95
CA PHE A 526 -13.74 12.39 -7.98
C PHE A 526 -12.39 12.75 -8.62
N ASP A 527 -12.25 12.61 -9.94
CA ASP A 527 -11.06 13.01 -10.72
C ASP A 527 -9.73 12.63 -10.05
N ALA A 528 -8.83 13.57 -9.74
CA ALA A 528 -7.54 13.25 -9.13
C ALA A 528 -7.64 12.56 -7.75
N LEU A 529 -8.77 12.62 -7.04
CA LEU A 529 -8.97 11.92 -5.77
C LEU A 529 -9.08 10.41 -5.99
N ARG A 530 -8.13 9.65 -5.41
CA ARG A 530 -7.99 8.20 -5.60
C ARG A 530 -8.44 7.39 -4.41
N TYR A 531 -8.21 7.91 -3.21
CA TYR A 531 -8.45 7.19 -1.98
C TYR A 531 -8.87 8.13 -0.86
N LEU A 532 -9.63 7.58 0.08
CA LEU A 532 -9.76 8.13 1.41
C LEU A 532 -8.91 7.30 2.35
N GLU A 533 -8.51 7.92 3.44
CA GLU A 533 -7.67 7.29 4.44
C GLU A 533 -8.30 7.36 5.82
N VAL A 534 -8.06 6.29 6.57
CA VAL A 534 -8.26 6.25 8.01
C VAL A 534 -6.94 5.89 8.67
N ASP A 535 -6.37 6.90 9.31
CA ASP A 535 -5.16 6.87 10.10
C ASP A 535 -5.30 5.96 11.34
N SER A 536 -4.20 5.78 12.08
CA SER A 536 -4.11 5.02 13.31
C SER A 536 -5.12 5.49 14.37
N VAL A 537 -5.80 4.52 14.99
CA VAL A 537 -6.94 4.79 15.86
C VAL A 537 -6.48 5.21 17.26
N GLU A 538 -6.80 6.44 17.67
CA GLU A 538 -6.59 6.92 19.05
C GLU A 538 -7.90 7.11 19.85
N VAL A 539 -8.39 6.04 20.46
CA VAL A 539 -9.61 6.08 21.31
C VAL A 539 -9.29 5.96 22.80
N ARG A 540 -10.17 6.50 23.66
CA ARG A 540 -10.09 6.32 25.11
C ARG A 540 -10.21 4.83 25.49
N ASN A 541 -9.72 4.49 26.68
CA ASN A 541 -9.92 3.18 27.27
C ASN A 541 -11.35 3.06 27.83
N GLU A 542 -12.26 2.56 27.01
CA GLU A 542 -13.67 2.32 27.34
C GLU A 542 -13.96 0.82 27.23
N THR A 543 -15.02 0.33 27.87
CA THR A 543 -15.57 -1.01 27.56
C THR A 543 -16.38 -0.88 26.27
N ASP A 544 -15.73 -0.98 25.11
CA ASP A 544 -16.35 -0.72 23.81
C ASP A 544 -17.60 -1.59 23.60
N TRP A 545 -18.62 -0.98 23.01
CA TRP A 545 -19.92 -1.61 22.83
C TRP A 545 -20.59 -1.04 21.59
N THR A 546 -21.64 -1.71 21.12
CA THR A 546 -22.58 -1.14 20.15
C THR A 546 -24.00 -1.63 20.42
N GLY A 547 -24.99 -1.00 19.80
CA GLY A 547 -26.41 -1.36 20.00
C GLY A 547 -26.73 -2.81 19.64
N ALA A 548 -26.00 -3.39 18.68
CA ALA A 548 -26.17 -4.76 18.22
C ALA A 548 -25.22 -5.78 18.89
N PHE A 549 -24.38 -5.35 19.85
CA PHE A 549 -23.26 -6.17 20.34
C PHE A 549 -23.68 -7.54 20.88
N VAL A 550 -24.80 -7.63 21.61
CA VAL A 550 -25.28 -8.90 22.18
C VAL A 550 -25.65 -9.90 21.09
N ASP A 551 -26.34 -9.44 20.03
CA ASP A 551 -26.77 -10.30 18.94
C ASP A 551 -25.59 -10.72 18.06
N GLU A 552 -24.68 -9.79 17.77
CA GLU A 552 -23.41 -10.06 17.09
C GLU A 552 -22.54 -11.04 17.86
N PHE A 553 -22.44 -10.90 19.18
CA PHE A 553 -21.70 -11.83 20.03
C PHE A 553 -22.32 -13.23 19.98
N ARG A 554 -23.65 -13.35 20.07
CA ARG A 554 -24.35 -14.64 19.95
C ARG A 554 -24.08 -15.29 18.59
N GLN A 555 -24.15 -14.51 17.51
CA GLN A 555 -23.92 -14.99 16.16
C GLN A 555 -22.47 -15.47 15.95
N ARG A 556 -21.49 -14.72 16.47
CA ARG A 556 -20.06 -14.98 16.22
C ARG A 556 -19.45 -15.99 17.20
N ARG A 557 -19.87 -15.95 18.47
CA ARG A 557 -19.31 -16.77 19.56
C ARG A 557 -20.20 -17.96 19.94
N GLY A 558 -21.48 -17.94 19.57
CA GLY A 558 -22.39 -19.08 19.75
C GLY A 558 -22.92 -19.26 21.18
N TYR A 559 -22.85 -18.23 22.04
CA TYR A 559 -23.45 -18.23 23.37
C TYR A 559 -23.87 -16.81 23.80
N ASP A 560 -24.69 -16.72 24.86
CA ASP A 560 -25.16 -15.44 25.39
C ASP A 560 -24.10 -14.76 26.28
N PRO A 561 -23.67 -13.51 25.99
CA PRO A 561 -22.70 -12.80 26.82
C PRO A 561 -23.28 -12.25 28.13
N LEU A 562 -24.60 -12.13 28.27
CA LEU A 562 -25.22 -11.42 29.39
C LEU A 562 -24.83 -11.94 30.78
N PRO A 563 -24.81 -13.27 31.05
CA PRO A 563 -24.39 -13.79 32.36
C PRO A 563 -22.93 -13.47 32.73
N TYR A 564 -22.12 -13.02 31.76
CA TYR A 564 -20.70 -12.79 31.92
C TYR A 564 -20.31 -11.30 32.00
N LEU A 565 -21.26 -10.37 31.77
CA LEU A 565 -20.99 -8.92 31.84
C LEU A 565 -20.30 -8.45 33.15
N PRO A 566 -20.57 -9.03 34.34
CA PRO A 566 -19.82 -8.66 35.55
C PRO A 566 -18.30 -8.82 35.40
N ALA A 567 -17.83 -9.73 34.54
CA ALA A 567 -16.40 -9.91 34.28
C ALA A 567 -15.76 -8.71 33.57
N LEU A 568 -16.52 -8.02 32.70
CA LEU A 568 -16.05 -6.76 32.07
C LEU A 568 -15.88 -5.63 33.10
N LYS A 569 -16.47 -5.78 34.28
CA LYS A 569 -16.46 -4.80 35.37
C LYS A 569 -15.70 -5.29 36.62
N GLY A 570 -14.77 -6.22 36.40
CA GLY A 570 -13.79 -6.65 37.40
C GLY A 570 -14.28 -7.70 38.40
N ARG A 571 -15.41 -8.36 38.13
CA ARG A 571 -15.75 -9.64 38.81
C ARG A 571 -15.02 -10.80 38.13
N THR A 572 -14.86 -11.91 38.84
CA THR A 572 -14.30 -13.16 38.28
C THR A 572 -15.22 -14.32 38.58
N PHE A 573 -15.07 -15.42 37.86
CA PHE A 573 -15.77 -16.67 38.15
C PHE A 573 -14.84 -17.64 38.89
N ALA A 574 -15.40 -18.53 39.70
CA ALA A 574 -14.65 -19.49 40.50
C ALA A 574 -13.73 -20.37 39.64
N ASP A 575 -14.18 -20.74 38.43
CA ASP A 575 -13.30 -21.27 37.39
C ASP A 575 -12.65 -20.12 36.61
N PRO A 576 -11.32 -19.92 36.73
CA PRO A 576 -10.62 -18.83 36.06
C PRO A 576 -10.62 -18.98 34.53
N GLN A 577 -10.83 -20.18 33.98
CA GLN A 577 -10.94 -20.38 32.53
C GLN A 577 -12.18 -19.69 31.96
N ILE A 578 -13.28 -19.65 32.72
CA ILE A 578 -14.51 -18.99 32.28
C ILE A 578 -14.26 -17.50 32.07
N THR A 579 -13.66 -16.82 33.06
CA THR A 579 -13.35 -15.39 32.94
C THR A 579 -12.35 -15.12 31.82
N ALA A 580 -11.24 -15.86 31.76
CA ALA A 580 -10.20 -15.62 30.76
C ALA A 580 -10.73 -15.77 29.32
N ARG A 581 -11.49 -16.84 29.05
CA ARG A 581 -12.06 -17.15 27.73
C ARG A 581 -13.16 -16.18 27.34
N PHE A 582 -14.04 -15.80 28.26
CA PHE A 582 -15.05 -14.78 27.98
C PHE A 582 -14.41 -13.42 27.66
N LEU A 583 -13.38 -13.00 28.40
CA LEU A 583 -12.68 -11.74 28.11
C LEU A 583 -11.98 -11.80 26.75
N HIS A 584 -11.44 -12.95 26.35
CA HIS A 584 -10.90 -13.16 25.02
C HIS A 584 -12.01 -13.07 23.95
N ASP A 585 -13.12 -13.79 24.11
CA ASP A 585 -14.27 -13.74 23.18
C ASP A 585 -14.85 -12.33 23.04
N TYR A 586 -14.89 -11.56 24.13
CA TYR A 586 -15.29 -10.14 24.12
C TYR A 586 -14.34 -9.30 23.28
N ARG A 587 -13.01 -9.38 23.52
CA ARG A 587 -12.01 -8.62 22.75
C ARG A 587 -12.04 -9.00 21.27
N MET A 588 -12.13 -10.29 20.96
CA MET A 588 -12.27 -10.76 19.58
C MET A 588 -13.56 -10.25 18.93
N THR A 589 -14.67 -10.16 19.67
CA THR A 589 -15.93 -9.61 19.14
C THR A 589 -15.81 -8.11 18.87
N VAL A 590 -15.17 -7.35 19.76
CA VAL A 590 -14.84 -5.93 19.50
C VAL A 590 -13.97 -5.80 18.25
N SER A 591 -12.91 -6.61 18.14
CA SER A 591 -12.02 -6.62 16.98
C SER A 591 -12.76 -6.94 15.68
N ASP A 592 -13.57 -8.00 15.66
CA ASP A 592 -14.30 -8.42 14.48
C ASP A 592 -15.32 -7.37 14.04
N LEU A 593 -16.05 -6.78 14.98
CA LEU A 593 -17.01 -5.72 14.69
C LEU A 593 -16.32 -4.45 14.19
N TRP A 594 -15.13 -4.14 14.70
CA TRP A 594 -14.35 -3.02 14.19
C TRP A 594 -13.87 -3.28 12.76
N ILE A 595 -13.33 -4.47 12.49
CA ILE A 595 -12.82 -4.82 11.15
C ILE A 595 -13.95 -4.88 10.14
N ASP A 596 -15.06 -5.54 10.47
CA ASP A 596 -16.21 -5.68 9.57
C ASP A 596 -17.02 -4.38 9.45
N GLY A 597 -17.31 -3.74 10.59
CA GLY A 597 -18.16 -2.57 10.72
C GLY A 597 -17.48 -1.27 10.29
N HIS A 598 -16.15 -1.15 10.45
CA HIS A 598 -15.42 0.03 10.00
C HIS A 598 -14.68 -0.24 8.69
N TYR A 599 -13.59 -1.02 8.73
CA TYR A 599 -12.66 -1.12 7.60
C TYR A 599 -13.29 -1.78 6.36
N ARG A 600 -13.91 -2.96 6.49
CA ARG A 600 -14.52 -3.67 5.35
C ARG A 600 -15.75 -2.94 4.82
N ALA A 601 -16.59 -2.39 5.70
CA ALA A 601 -17.75 -1.60 5.30
C ALA A 601 -17.32 -0.35 4.52
N ALA A 602 -16.32 0.38 5.01
CA ALA A 602 -15.75 1.56 4.35
C ALA A 602 -15.13 1.21 2.99
N ALA A 603 -14.27 0.19 2.94
CA ALA A 603 -13.65 -0.26 1.70
C ALA A 603 -14.70 -0.68 0.66
N LYS A 604 -15.72 -1.44 1.08
CA LYS A 604 -16.83 -1.81 0.20
C LYS A 604 -17.58 -0.58 -0.34
N PHE A 605 -17.92 0.37 0.52
CA PHE A 605 -18.61 1.59 0.15
C PHE A 605 -17.79 2.44 -0.84
N LEU A 606 -16.52 2.66 -0.55
CA LEU A 606 -15.62 3.48 -1.37
C LEU A 606 -15.30 2.81 -2.71
N ASN A 607 -15.05 1.49 -2.72
CA ASN A 607 -14.76 0.75 -3.94
C ASN A 607 -15.94 0.80 -4.94
N ALA A 608 -17.18 0.82 -4.45
CA ALA A 608 -18.35 1.04 -5.30
C ALA A 608 -18.29 2.42 -5.98
N HIS A 609 -17.76 3.44 -5.31
CA HIS A 609 -17.60 4.78 -5.87
C HIS A 609 -16.30 4.97 -6.69
N GLY A 610 -15.47 3.92 -6.81
CA GLY A 610 -14.18 3.98 -7.52
C GLY A 610 -13.06 4.68 -6.71
N LEU A 611 -13.23 4.74 -5.38
CA LEU A 611 -12.23 5.21 -4.42
C LEU A 611 -11.68 4.01 -3.64
N GLN A 612 -10.40 4.05 -3.29
CA GLN A 612 -9.78 3.06 -2.41
C GLN A 612 -9.80 3.53 -0.95
N LEU A 613 -9.69 2.59 -0.02
CA LEU A 613 -9.41 2.86 1.38
C LEU A 613 -7.94 2.55 1.70
N VAL A 614 -7.22 3.55 2.19
CA VAL A 614 -5.93 3.34 2.86
C VAL A 614 -6.19 3.16 4.36
N THR A 615 -5.58 2.14 4.95
CA THR A 615 -5.79 1.81 6.36
C THR A 615 -4.46 1.67 7.07
N GLU A 616 -4.31 2.36 8.19
CA GLU A 616 -3.34 1.99 9.21
C GLU A 616 -3.94 1.00 10.22
N ALA A 617 -3.07 0.22 10.87
CA ALA A 617 -3.44 -0.51 12.07
C ALA A 617 -3.28 0.40 13.29
N GLY A 618 -4.25 0.35 14.21
CA GLY A 618 -4.20 1.15 15.43
C GLY A 618 -3.06 0.72 16.33
N HIS A 619 -1.91 1.39 16.28
CA HIS A 619 -0.78 1.23 17.19
C HIS A 619 -0.63 2.38 18.18
N GLY A 620 -1.22 3.54 17.87
CA GLY A 620 -1.43 4.64 18.79
C GLY A 620 -2.50 4.33 19.85
N GLY A 621 -2.46 5.05 20.97
CA GLY A 621 -3.48 4.97 22.02
C GLY A 621 -3.70 3.57 22.62
N TYR A 622 -4.92 3.05 22.49
CA TYR A 622 -5.34 1.75 23.02
C TYR A 622 -5.79 0.83 21.85
N PRO A 623 -4.92 -0.06 21.34
CA PRO A 623 -5.24 -0.90 20.19
C PRO A 623 -6.40 -1.87 20.46
N ARG A 624 -7.32 -2.05 19.49
CA ARG A 624 -8.53 -2.88 19.63
C ARG A 624 -8.55 -4.14 18.78
N THR A 625 -7.84 -4.12 17.66
CA THR A 625 -8.05 -5.09 16.59
C THR A 625 -6.88 -6.04 16.44
N ASP A 626 -7.14 -7.18 15.80
CA ASP A 626 -6.10 -7.91 15.07
C ASP A 626 -5.55 -7.00 13.96
N PRO A 627 -4.26 -6.63 14.00
CA PRO A 627 -3.71 -5.64 13.08
C PRO A 627 -3.58 -6.16 11.65
N LEU A 628 -3.20 -7.42 11.43
CA LEU A 628 -3.04 -7.97 10.08
C LEU A 628 -4.38 -8.04 9.34
N ARG A 629 -5.44 -8.43 10.06
CA ARG A 629 -6.80 -8.44 9.51
C ARG A 629 -7.33 -7.03 9.25
N SER A 630 -6.95 -6.05 10.08
CA SER A 630 -7.32 -4.64 9.88
C SER A 630 -6.70 -4.07 8.62
N LEU A 631 -5.39 -4.25 8.45
CA LEU A 631 -4.63 -3.83 7.26
C LEU A 631 -5.09 -4.57 6.00
N GLY A 632 -5.38 -5.88 6.13
CA GLY A 632 -5.92 -6.71 5.07
C GLY A 632 -7.36 -6.39 4.64
N ALA A 633 -8.12 -5.66 5.47
CA ALA A 633 -9.50 -5.27 5.19
C ALA A 633 -9.62 -4.05 4.26
N GLY A 634 -8.58 -3.20 4.20
CA GLY A 634 -8.49 -2.07 3.29
C GLY A 634 -8.04 -2.47 1.87
N ASN A 635 -7.85 -1.47 1.01
CA ASN A 635 -7.26 -1.67 -0.32
C ASN A 635 -5.73 -1.57 -0.28
N ILE A 636 -5.19 -0.71 0.58
CA ILE A 636 -3.76 -0.43 0.73
C ILE A 636 -3.41 -0.47 2.22
N SER A 637 -2.56 -1.41 2.60
CA SER A 637 -1.97 -1.46 3.94
C SER A 637 -0.96 -0.32 4.09
N ARG A 638 -1.14 0.51 5.12
CA ARG A 638 -0.19 1.54 5.51
C ARG A 638 0.42 1.21 6.88
N GLY A 639 1.75 1.13 6.93
CA GLY A 639 2.51 1.10 8.17
C GLY A 639 3.02 2.49 8.55
N GLU A 640 3.91 2.55 9.52
CA GLU A 640 4.48 3.81 10.00
C GLU A 640 5.92 3.58 10.47
N PHE A 641 6.81 4.54 10.24
CA PHE A 641 8.14 4.52 10.84
C PHE A 641 8.68 5.89 11.21
N TRP A 642 9.24 5.97 12.43
CA TRP A 642 9.70 7.22 13.01
C TRP A 642 11.22 7.36 13.02
N ASN A 643 11.69 8.58 12.72
CA ASN A 643 13.08 8.96 12.87
C ASN A 643 13.46 9.11 14.36
N GLY A 644 14.40 8.30 14.83
CA GLY A 644 14.93 8.35 16.20
C GLY A 644 13.97 7.84 17.29
N ARG A 645 12.96 7.04 16.92
CA ARG A 645 12.01 6.40 17.84
C ARG A 645 11.82 4.91 17.48
N PRO A 646 11.48 4.07 18.46
CA PRO A 646 11.29 2.64 18.24
C PRO A 646 9.95 2.26 17.60
N PHE A 647 9.19 3.24 17.10
CA PHE A 647 7.89 3.03 16.47
C PHE A 647 8.07 2.74 14.97
N TRP A 648 8.02 1.46 14.61
CA TRP A 648 8.30 0.93 13.27
C TRP A 648 7.42 -0.29 13.01
N VAL A 649 6.37 -0.13 12.20
CA VAL A 649 5.36 -1.17 11.92
C VAL A 649 5.29 -1.54 10.43
N VAL A 650 6.36 -1.27 9.68
CA VAL A 650 6.48 -1.60 8.25
C VAL A 650 6.39 -3.10 8.00
N LYS A 651 7.06 -3.94 8.81
CA LYS A 651 6.99 -5.40 8.66
C LYS A 651 5.59 -5.97 8.91
N GLU A 652 4.79 -5.28 9.71
CA GLU A 652 3.37 -5.63 9.92
C GLU A 652 2.55 -5.36 8.66
N ALA A 653 2.64 -4.15 8.11
CA ALA A 653 1.98 -3.78 6.86
C ALA A 653 2.43 -4.66 5.70
N ALA A 654 3.73 -4.99 5.62
CA ALA A 654 4.26 -5.92 4.64
C ALA A 654 3.66 -7.33 4.81
N SER A 655 3.68 -7.87 6.04
CA SER A 655 3.10 -9.20 6.31
C SER A 655 1.61 -9.24 5.94
N ALA A 656 0.83 -8.22 6.33
CA ALA A 656 -0.58 -8.11 5.97
C ALA A 656 -0.77 -8.07 4.44
N ALA A 657 -0.06 -7.19 3.74
CA ALA A 657 -0.14 -7.09 2.29
C ALA A 657 0.24 -8.41 1.60
N HIS A 658 1.28 -9.09 2.06
CA HIS A 658 1.74 -10.36 1.52
C HIS A 658 0.72 -11.47 1.70
N ILE A 659 0.16 -11.63 2.92
CA ILE A 659 -0.81 -12.70 3.19
C ILE A 659 -2.18 -12.42 2.56
N TYR A 660 -2.54 -11.13 2.41
CA TYR A 660 -3.79 -10.73 1.79
C TYR A 660 -3.73 -10.56 0.27
N GLY A 661 -2.53 -10.49 -0.32
CA GLY A 661 -2.33 -10.32 -1.76
C GLY A 661 -2.48 -8.89 -2.25
N GLN A 662 -2.24 -7.91 -1.37
CA GLN A 662 -2.20 -6.49 -1.75
C GLN A 662 -0.82 -6.17 -2.38
N PRO A 663 -0.77 -5.47 -3.52
CA PRO A 663 0.49 -5.18 -4.21
C PRO A 663 1.30 -4.05 -3.56
N LEU A 664 0.64 -3.16 -2.83
CA LEU A 664 1.23 -1.97 -2.23
C LEU A 664 1.37 -2.15 -0.72
N VAL A 665 2.54 -1.75 -0.21
CA VAL A 665 2.88 -1.56 1.19
C VAL A 665 3.27 -0.10 1.32
N ASP A 666 2.33 0.72 1.79
CA ASP A 666 2.54 2.15 2.04
C ASP A 666 3.06 2.36 3.46
N ALA A 667 3.67 3.51 3.72
CA ALA A 667 3.90 3.93 5.10
C ALA A 667 3.81 5.44 5.28
N GLU A 668 3.22 5.86 6.39
CA GLU A 668 3.55 7.13 7.02
C GLU A 668 5.06 7.14 7.31
N SER A 669 5.77 7.97 6.56
CA SER A 669 7.22 7.90 6.45
C SER A 669 7.91 9.10 7.08
N PHE A 670 8.96 8.82 7.85
CA PHE A 670 9.91 9.79 8.42
C PHE A 670 9.40 10.62 9.59
N THR A 671 8.28 10.25 10.22
CA THR A 671 7.69 10.97 11.34
C THR A 671 8.71 11.19 12.47
N GLY A 672 8.79 12.41 13.01
CA GLY A 672 9.88 12.72 13.95
C GLY A 672 9.76 14.04 14.70
N TRP A 673 10.51 14.13 15.80
CA TRP A 673 10.62 15.34 16.62
C TRP A 673 11.90 16.15 16.35
N ARG A 674 12.56 15.84 15.23
CA ARG A 674 13.84 16.41 14.80
C ARG A 674 13.66 17.58 13.84
N SER A 675 12.46 18.16 13.79
CA SER A 675 12.05 19.31 12.99
C SER A 675 13.18 20.15 12.38
N TRP A 676 13.31 20.09 11.05
CA TRP A 676 14.27 20.86 10.23
C TRP A 676 15.75 20.49 10.40
N GLN A 677 16.05 19.35 11.03
CA GLN A 677 17.43 18.88 11.29
C GLN A 677 17.87 17.71 10.42
N ASP A 678 17.00 17.18 9.57
CA ASP A 678 17.31 16.05 8.70
C ASP A 678 17.21 16.44 7.21
N GLY A 679 17.97 15.74 6.36
CA GLY A 679 18.06 16.02 4.93
C GLY A 679 18.08 14.74 4.07
N PRO A 680 18.44 14.85 2.78
CA PRO A 680 18.31 13.74 1.84
C PRO A 680 19.07 12.46 2.23
N LEU A 681 20.25 12.59 2.83
CA LEU A 681 21.04 11.44 3.26
C LEU A 681 20.34 10.68 4.41
N GLU A 682 19.82 11.41 5.40
CA GLU A 682 19.09 10.83 6.53
C GLU A 682 17.84 10.10 6.03
N TYR A 683 17.06 10.71 5.13
CA TYR A 683 15.86 10.06 4.56
C TYR A 683 16.22 8.82 3.76
N LYS A 684 17.31 8.84 2.99
CA LYS A 684 17.77 7.66 2.27
C LYS A 684 18.01 6.48 3.20
N ARG A 685 18.77 6.69 4.27
CA ARG A 685 19.17 5.61 5.20
C ARG A 685 17.95 5.03 5.91
N LEU A 686 16.98 5.87 6.28
CA LEU A 686 15.72 5.44 6.88
C LEU A 686 14.86 4.68 5.88
N ALA A 687 14.69 5.20 4.66
CA ALA A 687 13.90 4.56 3.61
C ALA A 687 14.48 3.20 3.22
N ASP A 688 15.80 3.08 3.08
CA ASP A 688 16.46 1.81 2.75
C ASP A 688 16.24 0.75 3.82
N THR A 689 16.19 1.16 5.09
CA THR A 689 15.84 0.27 6.20
C THR A 689 14.40 -0.21 6.06
N ALA A 690 13.45 0.70 5.81
CA ALA A 690 12.05 0.37 5.62
C ALA A 690 11.80 -0.49 4.37
N PHE A 691 12.54 -0.25 3.26
CA PHE A 691 12.49 -1.07 2.06
C PHE A 691 12.92 -2.52 2.36
N CYS A 692 13.93 -2.73 3.20
CA CYS A 692 14.35 -4.07 3.62
C CYS A 692 13.31 -4.79 4.52
N ASP A 693 12.37 -4.04 5.12
CA ASP A 693 11.25 -4.57 5.90
C ASP A 693 9.98 -4.84 5.06
N GLY A 694 9.97 -4.42 3.79
CA GLY A 694 8.87 -4.68 2.85
C GLY A 694 8.17 -3.45 2.29
N LEU A 695 8.58 -2.24 2.69
CA LEU A 695 8.01 -0.99 2.16
C LEU A 695 8.17 -0.93 0.63
N ASN A 696 7.13 -0.51 -0.09
CA ASN A 696 7.24 -0.26 -1.52
C ASN A 696 6.45 0.96 -2.02
N ARG A 697 5.97 1.81 -1.11
CA ARG A 697 5.38 3.13 -1.39
C ARG A 697 5.63 4.06 -0.20
N ILE A 698 6.03 5.31 -0.48
CA ILE A 698 6.37 6.32 0.55
C ILE A 698 5.29 7.38 0.57
N THR A 699 4.75 7.66 1.76
CA THR A 699 3.96 8.86 2.05
C THR A 699 4.70 9.68 3.09
N PHE A 700 5.32 10.79 2.68
CA PHE A 700 6.06 11.67 3.59
C PHE A 700 5.13 12.26 4.66
N HIS A 701 5.49 12.09 5.92
CA HIS A 701 4.96 12.84 7.04
C HIS A 701 5.98 13.94 7.41
N THR A 702 5.75 15.22 7.11
CA THR A 702 4.66 15.78 6.31
C THR A 702 5.13 16.88 5.34
N PHE A 703 4.23 17.28 4.45
CA PHE A 703 4.33 18.43 3.56
C PHE A 703 3.33 19.50 4.03
N ALA A 704 3.54 20.15 5.17
CA ALA A 704 2.61 21.20 5.64
C ALA A 704 2.43 22.33 4.60
N HIS A 705 1.20 22.81 4.41
CA HIS A 705 0.89 23.90 3.49
C HIS A 705 1.51 25.24 3.94
N THR A 706 2.09 26.00 3.01
CA THR A 706 2.94 27.17 3.32
C THR A 706 2.47 28.48 2.65
N PRO A 707 1.36 29.10 3.11
CA PRO A 707 0.93 30.38 2.55
C PRO A 707 2.02 31.45 2.70
N PRO A 708 2.34 32.24 1.64
CA PRO A 708 3.47 33.18 1.65
C PRO A 708 3.47 34.20 2.80
N ALA A 709 2.29 34.57 3.31
CA ALA A 709 2.16 35.50 4.43
C ALA A 709 2.85 35.03 5.72
N PHE A 710 3.03 33.72 5.90
CA PHE A 710 3.70 33.13 7.06
C PHE A 710 5.23 33.11 6.94
N GLY A 711 5.80 33.55 5.81
CA GLY A 711 7.25 33.59 5.61
C GLY A 711 7.89 32.20 5.51
N VAL A 712 9.18 32.12 5.82
CA VAL A 712 9.98 30.89 5.75
C VAL A 712 10.51 30.51 7.14
N PRO A 713 10.69 29.21 7.45
CA PRO A 713 10.18 28.09 6.67
C PRO A 713 8.65 28.04 6.64
N GLY A 714 7.96 28.80 7.50
CA GLY A 714 6.51 28.93 7.50
C GLY A 714 5.83 27.99 8.49
N PRO A 715 4.54 27.70 8.29
CA PRO A 715 3.80 26.80 9.15
C PRO A 715 4.40 25.40 9.14
N ASN A 716 4.42 24.76 10.30
CA ASN A 716 4.93 23.40 10.45
C ASN A 716 3.97 22.61 11.34
N TYR A 717 3.74 21.35 10.99
CA TYR A 717 3.06 20.42 11.88
C TYR A 717 3.97 20.08 13.07
N HIS A 718 3.38 19.57 14.14
CA HIS A 718 4.09 19.42 15.40
C HIS A 718 5.09 18.27 15.36
N ALA A 719 4.63 17.12 14.84
CA ALA A 719 5.50 16.06 14.39
C ALA A 719 5.98 16.42 12.99
N GLY A 720 7.29 16.49 12.81
CA GLY A 720 7.90 16.52 11.49
C GLY A 720 7.83 15.14 10.85
N GLU A 721 8.53 14.90 9.77
CA GLU A 721 9.48 15.76 9.11
C GLU A 721 8.86 16.98 8.39
N HIS A 722 9.65 18.01 8.08
CA HIS A 722 9.19 19.19 7.35
C HIS A 722 9.74 19.20 5.93
N PHE A 723 9.10 18.42 5.06
CA PHE A 723 9.46 18.29 3.65
C PHE A 723 8.44 19.02 2.77
N ASN A 724 8.66 20.30 2.50
CA ASN A 724 7.78 21.11 1.65
C ASN A 724 8.57 22.08 0.76
N VAL A 725 7.87 22.91 -0.02
CA VAL A 725 8.49 23.86 -0.96
C VAL A 725 9.41 24.90 -0.32
N ASN A 726 9.29 25.10 1.00
CA ASN A 726 10.12 26.03 1.76
C ASN A 726 11.33 25.34 2.41
N SER A 727 11.47 24.02 2.36
CA SER A 727 12.71 23.35 2.77
C SER A 727 13.89 23.93 1.97
N THR A 728 14.98 24.29 2.64
CA THR A 728 16.14 24.97 2.01
C THR A 728 16.68 24.26 0.77
N TRP A 729 16.57 22.94 0.74
CA TRP A 729 17.07 22.05 -0.30
C TRP A 729 15.97 21.50 -1.24
N TRP A 730 14.73 22.02 -1.16
CA TRP A 730 13.62 21.57 -2.00
C TRP A 730 13.97 21.62 -3.50
N GLN A 731 14.68 22.67 -3.94
CA GLN A 731 15.02 22.79 -5.35
C GLN A 731 15.97 21.68 -5.82
N GLN A 732 16.77 21.11 -4.93
CA GLN A 732 17.69 20.00 -5.19
C GLN A 732 17.12 18.60 -4.86
N SER A 733 15.84 18.46 -4.51
CA SER A 733 15.27 17.19 -4.04
C SER A 733 15.01 16.15 -5.14
N GLY A 734 14.94 16.55 -6.41
CA GLY A 734 14.52 15.72 -7.54
C GLY A 734 15.25 14.36 -7.67
N PRO A 735 16.60 14.31 -7.58
CA PRO A 735 17.33 13.04 -7.63
C PRO A 735 17.01 12.06 -6.49
N MET A 736 16.78 12.57 -5.27
CA MET A 736 16.37 11.74 -4.12
C MET A 736 14.95 11.16 -4.36
N LEU A 737 14.01 11.99 -4.82
CA LEU A 737 12.65 11.53 -5.13
C LEU A 737 12.64 10.54 -6.30
N SER A 738 13.52 10.72 -7.29
CA SER A 738 13.72 9.76 -8.38
C SER A 738 14.26 8.43 -7.84
N TYR A 739 15.25 8.46 -6.94
CA TYR A 739 15.75 7.27 -6.26
C TYR A 739 14.64 6.50 -5.54
N PHE A 740 13.82 7.19 -4.74
CA PHE A 740 12.68 6.56 -4.06
C PHE A 740 11.68 5.97 -5.05
N SER A 741 11.35 6.71 -6.12
CA SER A 741 10.42 6.24 -7.15
C SER A 741 10.89 4.94 -7.83
N ARG A 742 12.20 4.85 -8.13
CA ARG A 742 12.78 3.66 -8.75
C ARG A 742 12.85 2.48 -7.78
N CYS A 743 13.15 2.73 -6.51
CA CYS A 743 13.12 1.70 -5.47
C CYS A 743 11.71 1.13 -5.31
N CYS A 744 10.72 1.99 -5.10
CA CYS A 744 9.31 1.59 -5.00
C CYS A 744 8.86 0.80 -6.25
N TYR A 745 9.20 1.26 -7.46
CA TYR A 745 8.85 0.55 -8.69
C TYR A 745 9.38 -0.90 -8.70
N LEU A 746 10.67 -1.11 -8.43
CA LEU A 746 11.26 -2.45 -8.41
C LEU A 746 10.71 -3.30 -7.26
N LEU A 747 10.45 -2.70 -6.10
CA LEU A 747 9.86 -3.34 -4.92
C LEU A 747 8.36 -3.64 -5.06
N GLN A 748 7.72 -3.21 -6.14
CA GLN A 748 6.34 -3.58 -6.51
C GLN A 748 6.29 -4.69 -7.57
N GLN A 749 7.43 -5.13 -8.12
CA GLN A 749 7.47 -6.18 -9.15
C GLN A 749 7.42 -7.58 -8.53
N GLY A 750 6.67 -8.50 -9.13
CA GLY A 750 6.61 -9.89 -8.66
C GLY A 750 6.05 -10.05 -7.24
N LEU A 751 6.24 -11.24 -6.70
CA LEU A 751 5.83 -11.61 -5.34
C LEU A 751 7.00 -11.43 -4.35
N PRO A 752 6.71 -11.13 -3.08
CA PRO A 752 7.71 -11.22 -2.02
C PRO A 752 8.21 -12.67 -1.87
N VAL A 753 9.47 -12.83 -1.46
CA VAL A 753 10.06 -14.15 -1.15
C VAL A 753 10.35 -14.24 0.33
N ALA A 754 9.64 -15.15 1.00
CA ALA A 754 9.84 -15.49 2.41
C ALA A 754 9.76 -17.02 2.57
N ASP A 755 10.65 -17.61 3.37
CA ASP A 755 10.68 -19.07 3.53
C ASP A 755 9.80 -19.57 4.67
N VAL A 756 9.45 -18.68 5.59
CA VAL A 756 8.78 -19.01 6.84
C VAL A 756 7.55 -18.14 7.02
N CYS A 757 6.45 -18.74 7.46
CA CYS A 757 5.34 -17.99 8.05
C CYS A 757 5.24 -18.26 9.55
N PHE A 758 5.17 -17.21 10.36
CA PHE A 758 4.97 -17.31 11.80
C PHE A 758 3.50 -17.07 12.13
N TYR A 759 2.83 -18.07 12.72
CA TYR A 759 1.53 -17.85 13.32
C TYR A 759 1.70 -17.16 14.68
N TYR A 760 1.00 -16.06 14.90
CA TYR A 760 1.10 -15.28 16.14
C TYR A 760 -0.03 -15.52 17.15
N GLY A 761 -0.86 -16.55 16.92
CA GLY A 761 -2.01 -16.86 17.75
C GLY A 761 -3.29 -16.11 17.36
N ASP A 762 -4.35 -16.34 18.12
CA ASP A 762 -5.65 -15.71 17.97
C ASP A 762 -5.90 -14.84 19.19
N ASP A 763 -5.66 -13.53 19.08
CA ASP A 763 -5.92 -12.57 20.14
C ASP A 763 -6.11 -11.18 19.55
N ALA A 764 -6.78 -10.31 20.31
CA ALA A 764 -6.94 -8.91 19.96
C ALA A 764 -6.71 -8.03 21.20
N PRO A 765 -5.85 -7.01 21.10
CA PRO A 765 -4.95 -6.74 19.98
C PRO A 765 -3.84 -7.79 19.88
N ASN A 766 -3.37 -8.07 18.66
CA ASN A 766 -2.10 -8.77 18.43
C ASN A 766 -1.01 -7.75 18.06
N LEU A 767 0.20 -8.21 17.74
CA LEU A 767 1.26 -7.34 17.22
C LEU A 767 2.26 -8.11 16.35
N VAL A 768 2.80 -7.43 15.34
CA VAL A 768 4.02 -7.87 14.65
C VAL A 768 5.20 -7.04 15.12
N ALA A 769 6.27 -7.71 15.57
CA ALA A 769 7.46 -7.02 16.03
C ALA A 769 8.26 -6.42 14.87
N THR A 770 8.88 -5.28 15.14
CA THR A 770 9.82 -4.60 14.25
C THR A 770 11.07 -5.46 13.99
N ARG A 771 11.54 -5.50 12.74
CA ARG A 771 12.80 -6.16 12.38
C ARG A 771 14.02 -5.26 12.60
N ARG A 772 13.96 -3.96 12.32
CA ARG A 772 15.03 -2.98 12.58
C ARG A 772 14.45 -1.58 12.88
N ILE A 773 15.07 -0.79 13.79
CA ILE A 773 14.68 0.59 14.12
C ILE A 773 15.73 1.55 13.56
N GLY A 774 15.66 1.78 12.25
CA GLY A 774 16.59 2.65 11.54
C GLY A 774 17.99 2.06 11.29
N PRO A 775 18.82 2.81 10.55
CA PRO A 775 20.02 2.27 9.88
C PRO A 775 21.12 1.82 10.85
N ASP A 776 21.25 2.47 12.00
CA ASP A 776 22.32 2.20 12.97
C ASP A 776 21.94 1.12 14.00
N SER A 777 20.70 0.62 13.96
CA SER A 777 20.23 -0.42 14.89
C SER A 777 20.54 -1.82 14.34
N LYS A 778 20.78 -2.78 15.24
CA LYS A 778 20.85 -4.21 14.87
C LYS A 778 19.44 -4.75 14.63
N ARG A 779 19.36 -5.91 13.98
CA ARG A 779 18.12 -6.67 13.80
C ARG A 779 17.50 -7.04 15.17
N LEU A 780 16.17 -6.90 15.30
CA LEU A 780 15.40 -6.90 16.56
C LEU A 780 14.33 -8.01 16.65
N ASP A 781 14.58 -9.17 16.02
CA ASP A 781 13.63 -10.29 15.96
C ASP A 781 13.44 -11.06 17.30
N GLY A 782 13.69 -10.41 18.46
CA GLY A 782 13.67 -11.02 19.78
C GLY A 782 12.27 -11.22 20.39
N ASP A 783 12.24 -11.59 21.66
CA ASP A 783 11.02 -11.98 22.40
C ASP A 783 10.13 -10.79 22.84
N THR A 784 10.56 -9.55 22.59
CA THR A 784 9.82 -8.33 22.98
C THR A 784 9.80 -7.33 21.85
N CYS A 785 8.65 -6.70 21.61
CA CYS A 785 8.52 -5.63 20.64
C CYS A 785 9.23 -4.35 21.14
N ALA A 786 10.15 -3.80 20.34
CA ALA A 786 10.92 -2.63 20.73
C ALA A 786 10.07 -1.35 20.86
N HIS A 787 8.97 -1.25 20.12
CA HIS A 787 8.01 -0.15 20.20
C HIS A 787 7.30 -0.10 21.57
N CYS A 788 6.62 -1.19 21.95
CA CYS A 788 5.67 -1.19 23.08
C CYS A 788 6.09 -2.06 24.27
N GLN A 789 7.24 -2.75 24.19
CA GLN A 789 7.79 -3.65 25.21
C GLN A 789 6.91 -4.85 25.58
N ARG A 790 5.85 -5.11 24.81
CA ARG A 790 5.01 -6.30 24.97
C ARG A 790 5.74 -7.55 24.43
N PRO A 791 5.40 -8.75 24.93
CA PRO A 791 5.91 -10.00 24.36
C PRO A 791 5.65 -10.08 22.86
N ASN A 792 6.67 -10.44 22.08
CA ASN A 792 6.54 -10.76 20.68
C ASN A 792 5.92 -12.17 20.57
N PRO A 793 4.72 -12.33 19.98
CA PRO A 793 4.09 -13.64 19.81
C PRO A 793 4.81 -14.50 18.75
N ALA A 794 5.55 -13.86 17.84
CA ALA A 794 6.24 -14.47 16.72
C ALA A 794 7.75 -14.12 16.68
N PRO A 795 8.54 -14.48 17.71
CA PRO A 795 9.98 -14.23 17.71
C PRO A 795 10.67 -14.99 16.59
N ALA A 796 11.42 -14.25 15.76
CA ALA A 796 12.13 -14.78 14.60
C ALA A 796 13.65 -14.86 14.83
N ALA A 797 14.17 -14.50 16.01
CA ALA A 797 15.59 -14.60 16.35
C ALA A 797 16.21 -15.99 16.05
N PRO A 798 15.53 -17.14 16.27
CA PRO A 798 16.06 -18.46 15.90
C PRO A 798 16.25 -18.69 14.40
N LEU A 799 15.57 -17.93 13.54
CA LEU A 799 15.77 -17.98 12.09
C LEU A 799 17.16 -17.44 11.71
N GLY A 800 17.65 -16.45 12.46
CA GLY A 800 18.92 -15.77 12.22
C GLY A 800 18.94 -14.94 10.93
N THR A 801 20.13 -14.60 10.46
CA THR A 801 20.31 -13.79 9.24
C THR A 801 20.21 -14.62 7.96
N GLY A 802 19.89 -13.94 6.86
CA GLY A 802 19.84 -14.50 5.52
C GLY A 802 18.53 -15.21 5.14
N TYR A 803 17.48 -15.05 5.95
CA TYR A 803 16.12 -15.45 5.61
C TYR A 803 15.15 -14.30 5.90
N ASP A 804 14.05 -14.29 5.15
CA ASP A 804 12.89 -13.46 5.41
C ASP A 804 11.66 -14.31 5.76
N TYR A 805 10.68 -13.68 6.39
CA TYR A 805 9.49 -14.33 6.94
C TYR A 805 8.28 -13.40 6.84
N ASP A 806 7.08 -13.96 6.88
CA ASP A 806 5.86 -13.19 7.14
C ASP A 806 5.20 -13.66 8.45
N VAL A 807 4.41 -12.79 9.07
CA VAL A 807 3.48 -13.19 10.14
C VAL A 807 2.10 -13.45 9.53
N ILE A 808 1.40 -14.49 10.00
CA ILE A 808 0.12 -14.92 9.47
C ILE A 808 -0.93 -15.03 10.57
N ASP A 809 -2.17 -14.63 10.25
CA ASP A 809 -3.32 -14.67 11.16
C ASP A 809 -4.20 -15.93 11.01
N SER A 810 -5.17 -16.08 11.91
CA SER A 810 -6.12 -17.19 11.91
C SER A 810 -7.04 -17.21 10.68
N GLU A 811 -7.40 -16.07 10.12
CA GLU A 811 -8.35 -15.94 9.00
C GLU A 811 -7.72 -16.46 7.71
N VAL A 812 -6.47 -16.08 7.44
CA VAL A 812 -5.72 -16.54 6.27
C VAL A 812 -5.44 -18.03 6.37
N ILE A 813 -5.01 -18.55 7.53
CA ILE A 813 -4.77 -19.99 7.70
C ILE A 813 -6.03 -20.77 7.35
N GLN A 814 -7.18 -20.39 7.90
CA GLN A 814 -8.43 -21.12 7.71
C GLN A 814 -8.95 -21.06 6.27
N ASN A 815 -8.99 -19.84 5.70
CA ASN A 815 -9.77 -19.57 4.49
C ASN A 815 -8.94 -19.54 3.20
N ARG A 816 -7.62 -19.36 3.29
CA ARG A 816 -6.78 -19.06 2.11
C ARG A 816 -5.56 -19.97 1.96
N LEU A 817 -4.99 -20.44 3.07
CA LEU A 817 -3.76 -21.22 3.04
C LEU A 817 -4.03 -22.66 2.58
N GLU A 818 -3.25 -23.13 1.62
CA GLU A 818 -3.28 -24.51 1.13
C GLU A 818 -1.88 -25.12 1.17
N PHE A 819 -1.79 -26.45 1.05
CA PHE A 819 -0.52 -27.12 0.80
C PHE A 819 -0.48 -27.59 -0.65
N LYS A 820 0.33 -26.93 -1.47
CA LYS A 820 0.41 -27.14 -2.91
C LYS A 820 1.86 -27.07 -3.36
N ASP A 821 2.25 -27.97 -4.27
CA ASP A 821 3.59 -28.03 -4.86
C ASP A 821 4.73 -28.08 -3.81
N GLY A 822 4.47 -28.80 -2.70
CA GLY A 822 5.43 -28.97 -1.61
C GLY A 822 5.58 -27.75 -0.69
N ARG A 823 4.73 -26.73 -0.83
CA ARG A 823 4.77 -25.48 -0.07
C ARG A 823 3.43 -25.17 0.58
N LEU A 824 3.47 -24.37 1.64
CA LEU A 824 2.29 -23.67 2.16
C LEU A 824 2.03 -22.47 1.25
N ALA A 825 0.96 -22.50 0.46
CA ALA A 825 0.71 -21.54 -0.61
C ALA A 825 -0.60 -20.78 -0.43
N LEU A 826 -0.58 -19.50 -0.81
CA LEU A 826 -1.74 -18.62 -0.87
C LEU A 826 -2.26 -18.49 -2.31
N PRO A 827 -3.52 -18.08 -2.52
CA PRO A 827 -4.16 -18.11 -3.84
C PRO A 827 -3.45 -17.27 -4.91
N HIS A 828 -2.79 -16.19 -4.50
CA HIS A 828 -2.04 -15.28 -5.36
C HIS A 828 -0.57 -15.67 -5.59
N GLY A 829 -0.12 -16.79 -5.01
CA GLY A 829 1.19 -17.40 -5.29
C GLY A 829 2.28 -17.19 -4.22
N VAL A 830 2.07 -16.31 -3.25
CA VAL A 830 2.96 -16.23 -2.07
C VAL A 830 2.96 -17.57 -1.36
N ASN A 831 4.13 -18.08 -0.99
CA ASN A 831 4.27 -19.40 -0.42
C ASN A 831 5.49 -19.52 0.51
N TYR A 832 5.43 -20.50 1.42
CA TYR A 832 6.39 -20.73 2.50
C TYR A 832 6.77 -22.21 2.59
N SER A 833 7.96 -22.52 3.11
CA SER A 833 8.39 -23.90 3.37
C SER A 833 7.83 -24.47 4.66
N VAL A 834 7.84 -23.66 5.72
CA VAL A 834 7.51 -24.11 7.07
C VAL A 834 6.66 -23.05 7.78
N MET A 835 5.84 -23.52 8.72
CA MET A 835 5.13 -22.64 9.64
C MET A 835 5.64 -22.83 11.07
N VAL A 836 5.82 -21.72 11.77
CA VAL A 836 6.22 -21.69 13.18
C VAL A 836 5.04 -21.22 14.03
N LEU A 837 4.71 -22.00 15.06
CA LEU A 837 3.61 -21.74 15.99
C LEU A 837 4.10 -20.94 17.21
N PRO A 838 3.23 -20.15 17.86
CA PRO A 838 3.60 -19.38 19.04
C PRO A 838 3.82 -20.32 20.23
N ASP A 839 4.59 -19.86 21.24
CA ASP A 839 4.83 -20.64 22.46
C ASP A 839 3.63 -20.51 23.42
N ARG A 840 2.51 -21.13 23.06
CA ARG A 840 1.23 -21.02 23.77
C ARG A 840 0.56 -22.39 23.91
N ALA A 841 -0.18 -22.56 25.00
CA ALA A 841 -0.97 -23.76 25.26
C ALA A 841 -2.35 -23.74 24.58
N ASP A 842 -2.78 -22.59 24.08
CA ASP A 842 -4.09 -22.37 23.45
C ASP A 842 -4.01 -22.24 21.92
N MET A 843 -5.05 -22.69 21.22
CA MET A 843 -5.21 -22.54 19.76
C MET A 843 -6.69 -22.69 19.38
N PRO A 844 -7.24 -21.88 18.44
CA PRO A 844 -8.60 -22.09 17.96
C PRO A 844 -8.77 -23.48 17.33
N LEU A 845 -9.87 -24.16 17.64
CA LEU A 845 -10.15 -25.50 17.10
C LEU A 845 -10.14 -25.53 15.56
N ALA A 846 -10.76 -24.54 14.91
CA ALA A 846 -10.81 -24.46 13.45
C ALA A 846 -9.42 -24.27 12.81
N VAL A 847 -8.52 -23.52 13.47
CA VAL A 847 -7.12 -23.38 13.05
C VAL A 847 -6.42 -24.73 13.17
N LEU A 848 -6.54 -25.41 14.32
CA LEU A 848 -5.89 -26.72 14.52
C LEU A 848 -6.39 -27.78 13.54
N GLU A 849 -7.70 -27.82 13.24
CA GLU A 849 -8.28 -28.70 12.22
C GLU A 849 -7.74 -28.41 10.82
N LYS A 850 -7.55 -27.14 10.47
CA LYS A 850 -6.93 -26.74 9.21
C LYS A 850 -5.46 -27.15 9.17
N LEU A 851 -4.71 -26.92 10.24
CA LEU A 851 -3.30 -27.32 10.36
C LEU A 851 -3.15 -28.84 10.25
N GLU A 852 -4.05 -29.63 10.84
CA GLU A 852 -4.05 -31.08 10.68
C GLU A 852 -4.15 -31.48 9.20
N LYS A 853 -5.06 -30.87 8.44
CA LYS A 853 -5.21 -31.12 6.99
C LYS A 853 -3.95 -30.74 6.20
N LEU A 854 -3.35 -29.59 6.52
CA LEU A 854 -2.12 -29.12 5.86
C LEU A 854 -0.95 -30.07 6.12
N VAL A 855 -0.79 -30.54 7.37
CA VAL A 855 0.24 -31.51 7.75
C VAL A 855 -0.01 -32.86 7.08
N GLN A 856 -1.25 -33.35 7.06
CA GLN A 856 -1.60 -34.57 6.33
C GLN A 856 -1.20 -34.50 4.85
N ALA A 857 -1.37 -33.33 4.22
CA ALA A 857 -1.01 -33.08 2.83
C ALA A 857 0.52 -32.97 2.59
N GLY A 858 1.29 -32.56 3.60
CA GLY A 858 2.75 -32.51 3.54
C GLY A 858 3.44 -31.36 4.27
N ALA A 859 2.67 -30.45 4.90
CA ALA A 859 3.24 -29.30 5.59
C ALA A 859 4.15 -29.68 6.77
N THR A 860 5.12 -28.81 7.04
CA THR A 860 5.99 -28.90 8.22
C THR A 860 5.64 -27.79 9.21
N LEU A 861 5.32 -28.18 10.45
CA LEU A 861 5.01 -27.25 11.55
C LEU A 861 6.04 -27.39 12.67
N LEU A 862 6.41 -26.26 13.28
CA LEU A 862 7.29 -26.21 14.44
C LEU A 862 6.65 -25.42 15.58
N GLY A 863 6.53 -26.02 16.75
CA GLY A 863 6.08 -25.36 17.98
C GLY A 863 5.37 -26.32 18.94
N PRO A 864 5.03 -25.81 20.14
CA PRO A 864 4.51 -26.66 21.21
C PRO A 864 3.14 -27.25 20.87
N LYS A 865 2.82 -28.33 21.58
CA LYS A 865 1.53 -29.01 21.50
C LYS A 865 0.44 -28.13 22.16
N PRO A 866 -0.62 -27.71 21.45
CA PRO A 866 -1.75 -27.04 22.07
C PRO A 866 -2.54 -28.02 22.93
N THR A 867 -3.10 -27.52 24.03
CA THR A 867 -3.85 -28.34 25.01
C THR A 867 -5.29 -27.88 25.20
N ARG A 868 -5.63 -26.68 24.72
CA ARG A 868 -6.94 -26.08 24.92
C ARG A 868 -7.35 -25.13 23.80
N ASP A 869 -8.65 -24.85 23.69
CA ASP A 869 -9.19 -23.81 22.80
C ASP A 869 -8.97 -22.41 23.44
N VAL A 870 -9.17 -21.33 22.68
CA VAL A 870 -9.13 -19.93 23.19
C VAL A 870 -10.51 -19.44 23.65
N THR A 871 -11.59 -19.95 23.04
CA THR A 871 -12.97 -19.48 23.28
C THR A 871 -13.65 -20.19 24.45
N LEU A 872 -14.69 -19.57 25.03
CA LEU A 872 -15.56 -20.22 26.03
C LEU A 872 -16.59 -21.14 25.36
N ALA A 873 -16.88 -20.92 24.07
CA ALA A 873 -17.89 -21.66 23.34
C ALA A 873 -17.59 -23.17 23.34
N GLY A 874 -18.48 -23.96 23.97
CA GLY A 874 -18.32 -25.41 24.06
C GLY A 874 -17.24 -25.90 25.02
N TYR A 875 -16.72 -25.05 25.91
CA TYR A 875 -15.87 -25.45 27.03
C TYR A 875 -16.62 -26.40 27.98
N PRO A 876 -16.00 -27.48 28.52
CA PRO A 876 -14.63 -27.98 28.25
C PRO A 876 -14.54 -28.97 27.08
N HIS A 877 -15.64 -29.30 26.40
CA HIS A 877 -15.66 -30.31 25.33
C HIS A 877 -14.75 -29.98 24.14
N ARG A 878 -14.60 -28.69 23.81
CA ARG A 878 -13.64 -28.28 22.76
C ARG A 878 -12.19 -28.52 23.14
N ASP A 879 -11.82 -28.38 24.42
CA ASP A 879 -10.46 -28.72 24.89
C ASP A 879 -10.18 -30.21 24.67
N MET A 880 -11.18 -31.07 24.90
CA MET A 880 -11.05 -32.52 24.60
C MET A 880 -10.83 -32.78 23.10
N LYS A 881 -11.48 -32.01 22.22
CA LYS A 881 -11.26 -32.11 20.76
C LYS A 881 -9.88 -31.63 20.35
N ILE A 882 -9.43 -30.49 20.89
CA ILE A 882 -8.06 -29.98 20.70
C ILE A 882 -7.07 -31.04 21.12
N GLN A 883 -7.21 -31.60 22.33
CA GLN A 883 -6.33 -32.64 22.84
C GLN A 883 -6.31 -33.87 21.92
N ALA A 884 -7.47 -34.32 21.44
CA ALA A 884 -7.54 -35.47 20.53
C ALA A 884 -6.83 -35.22 19.19
N ILE A 885 -6.94 -34.02 18.61
CA ILE A 885 -6.21 -33.66 17.37
C ILE A 885 -4.71 -33.51 17.67
N ALA A 886 -4.37 -32.83 18.77
CA ALA A 886 -3.00 -32.60 19.19
C ALA A 886 -2.27 -33.91 19.53
N ASP A 887 -2.94 -34.90 20.12
CA ASP A 887 -2.40 -36.25 20.37
C ASP A 887 -2.09 -37.00 19.07
N ARG A 888 -2.90 -36.81 18.01
CA ARG A 888 -2.60 -37.38 16.70
C ARG A 888 -1.36 -36.73 16.08
N LEU A 889 -1.24 -35.42 16.17
CA LEU A 889 -0.15 -34.64 15.56
C LEU A 889 1.17 -34.75 16.34
N TRP A 890 1.17 -34.43 17.64
CA TRP A 890 2.37 -34.42 18.49
C TRP A 890 2.60 -35.75 19.23
N GLY A 891 1.56 -36.55 19.47
CA GLY A 891 1.65 -37.78 20.28
C GLY A 891 0.89 -37.67 21.58
N ALA A 892 0.43 -38.81 22.11
CA ALA A 892 -0.29 -38.87 23.38
C ALA A 892 0.65 -38.64 24.57
N GLY A 893 0.17 -37.95 25.61
CA GLY A 893 0.93 -37.64 26.84
C GLY A 893 1.74 -36.34 26.80
N GLU A 894 2.61 -36.16 27.79
CA GLU A 894 3.60 -35.08 27.82
C GLU A 894 4.63 -35.27 26.72
N VAL A 895 4.85 -34.22 25.94
CA VAL A 895 5.76 -34.23 24.79
C VAL A 895 7.02 -33.48 25.18
N GLY A 896 8.15 -34.17 25.19
CA GLY A 896 9.45 -33.54 25.43
C GLY A 896 9.79 -32.51 24.36
N LYS A 897 10.64 -31.53 24.70
CA LYS A 897 11.01 -30.41 23.80
C LYS A 897 11.61 -30.85 22.46
N ASN A 898 12.13 -32.07 22.36
CA ASN A 898 12.84 -32.58 21.17
C ASN A 898 11.98 -33.48 20.25
N LEU A 899 10.64 -33.42 20.34
CA LEU A 899 9.79 -34.19 19.43
C LEU A 899 10.05 -33.79 17.98
N ASP A 900 10.17 -34.81 17.14
CA ASP A 900 10.26 -34.73 15.70
C ASP A 900 9.50 -35.91 15.09
N ARG A 901 8.30 -35.66 14.57
CA ARG A 901 7.35 -36.72 14.21
C ARG A 901 6.78 -36.51 12.82
N ARG A 902 6.60 -37.61 12.08
CA ARG A 902 5.84 -37.65 10.82
C ARG A 902 4.35 -37.91 11.11
N TYR A 903 3.49 -37.16 10.42
CA TYR A 903 2.04 -37.37 10.43
C TYR A 903 1.47 -37.14 9.03
N GLY A 904 0.78 -38.13 8.47
CA GLY A 904 0.46 -38.15 7.04
C GLY A 904 1.74 -38.00 6.21
N LYS A 905 1.74 -37.05 5.26
CA LYS A 905 2.92 -36.70 4.46
C LYS A 905 3.81 -35.64 5.11
N GLY A 906 3.33 -34.97 6.16
CA GLY A 906 3.99 -33.83 6.80
C GLY A 906 4.88 -34.20 7.97
N ARG A 907 5.30 -33.16 8.71
CA ARG A 907 6.22 -33.26 9.85
C ARG A 907 5.83 -32.25 10.94
N ILE A 908 5.88 -32.67 12.19
CA ILE A 908 5.63 -31.84 13.37
C ILE A 908 6.87 -31.87 14.26
N LEU A 909 7.31 -30.70 14.71
CA LEU A 909 8.38 -30.56 15.68
C LEU A 909 7.90 -29.74 16.88
N SER A 910 8.26 -30.14 18.10
CA SER A 910 7.89 -29.37 19.30
C SER A 910 8.77 -28.15 19.55
N ASP A 911 10.04 -28.19 19.12
CA ASP A 911 10.96 -27.07 19.28
C ASP A 911 10.89 -26.11 18.10
N ARG A 912 10.26 -24.95 18.33
CA ARG A 912 10.19 -23.86 17.35
C ARG A 912 11.56 -23.29 16.97
N ASN A 913 12.56 -23.39 17.85
CA ASN A 913 13.86 -22.76 17.66
C ASN A 913 14.73 -23.50 16.63
N ARG A 914 14.31 -24.70 16.19
CA ARG A 914 14.98 -25.48 15.14
C ARG A 914 14.63 -25.01 13.72
N VAL A 915 13.87 -23.93 13.54
CA VAL A 915 13.42 -23.45 12.22
C VAL A 915 14.55 -23.36 11.18
N ARG A 916 15.70 -22.78 11.53
CA ARG A 916 16.86 -22.67 10.64
C ARG A 916 17.44 -24.04 10.26
N GLU A 917 17.57 -24.94 11.24
CA GLU A 917 18.04 -26.30 11.03
C GLU A 917 17.12 -27.06 10.07
N ILE A 918 15.80 -26.93 10.24
CA ILE A 918 14.80 -27.61 9.41
C ILE A 918 14.77 -27.07 7.99
N LEU A 919 14.88 -25.75 7.80
CA LEU A 919 15.04 -25.18 6.46
C LEU A 919 16.28 -25.76 5.75
N GLN A 920 17.42 -25.79 6.43
CA GLN A 920 18.66 -26.34 5.87
C GLN A 920 18.54 -27.83 5.52
N GLN A 921 17.89 -28.64 6.36
CA GLN A 921 17.60 -30.05 6.08
C GLN A 921 16.69 -30.24 4.85
N GLN A 922 15.79 -29.28 4.60
CA GLN A 922 14.91 -29.25 3.43
C GLN A 922 15.58 -28.68 2.18
N GLY A 923 16.87 -28.31 2.25
CA GLY A 923 17.62 -27.73 1.13
C GLY A 923 17.43 -26.21 0.98
N PHE A 924 16.75 -25.56 1.92
CA PHE A 924 16.61 -24.11 1.98
C PHE A 924 17.75 -23.53 2.82
N GLY A 925 18.90 -23.31 2.19
CA GLY A 925 19.95 -22.46 2.76
C GLY A 925 19.53 -20.98 2.80
N PRO A 926 20.37 -20.09 3.36
CA PRO A 926 20.11 -18.64 3.35
C PRO A 926 19.77 -18.14 1.95
N ASP A 927 18.73 -17.33 1.85
CA ASP A 927 18.30 -16.67 0.62
C ASP A 927 19.32 -15.61 0.16
N PHE A 928 19.91 -14.91 1.13
CA PHE A 928 21.04 -14.01 0.94
C PHE A 928 22.07 -14.22 2.04
N SER A 929 23.34 -14.27 1.67
CA SER A 929 24.43 -14.28 2.64
C SER A 929 25.64 -13.56 2.08
N TYR A 930 26.54 -13.10 2.94
CA TYR A 930 27.74 -12.41 2.49
C TYR A 930 28.93 -12.68 3.42
N ALA A 931 30.13 -12.53 2.86
CA ALA A 931 31.39 -12.57 3.59
C ALA A 931 32.26 -11.39 3.13
N SER A 932 32.77 -10.61 4.07
CA SER A 932 33.66 -9.48 3.76
C SER A 932 35.13 -9.86 4.05
N PRO A 933 36.03 -9.79 3.06
CA PRO A 933 37.46 -9.88 3.31
C PRO A 933 37.95 -8.54 3.91
N GLY A 934 38.22 -8.53 5.22
CA GLY A 934 38.77 -7.35 5.89
C GLY A 934 37.86 -6.82 7.00
N LYS A 935 37.35 -5.59 6.83
CA LYS A 935 36.54 -4.92 7.86
C LYS A 935 35.13 -5.51 7.92
N PRO A 936 34.54 -5.71 9.13
CA PRO A 936 33.14 -6.11 9.24
C PRO A 936 32.21 -5.12 8.53
N VAL A 937 31.28 -5.66 7.74
CA VAL A 937 30.24 -4.88 7.05
C VAL A 937 28.84 -5.33 7.49
N ASP A 938 27.88 -4.41 7.49
CA ASP A 938 26.46 -4.69 7.74
C ASP A 938 25.64 -4.43 6.47
N LEU A 939 25.18 -5.52 5.84
CA LEU A 939 24.33 -5.47 4.64
C LEU A 939 22.95 -6.00 5.00
N ASP A 940 21.92 -5.22 4.67
CA ASP A 940 20.53 -5.64 4.74
C ASP A 940 19.95 -5.89 3.35
N TYR A 941 18.85 -6.66 3.29
CA TYR A 941 18.25 -7.04 2.02
C TYR A 941 16.75 -7.34 2.11
N ILE A 942 16.11 -7.27 0.93
CA ILE A 942 14.81 -7.88 0.64
C ILE A 942 14.83 -8.51 -0.75
N HIS A 943 13.99 -9.52 -0.97
CA HIS A 943 13.92 -10.27 -2.21
C HIS A 943 12.50 -10.34 -2.76
N ARG A 944 12.37 -10.04 -4.06
CA ARG A 944 11.15 -10.26 -4.85
C ARG A 944 11.41 -11.20 -6.00
N ARG A 945 10.40 -11.97 -6.35
CA ARG A 945 10.46 -12.93 -7.45
C ARG A 945 9.30 -12.73 -8.39
N THR A 946 9.64 -12.51 -9.64
CA THR A 946 8.74 -12.67 -10.78
C THR A 946 8.93 -14.10 -11.32
N LEU A 947 8.20 -14.54 -12.34
CA LEU A 947 8.45 -15.88 -12.90
C LEU A 947 9.85 -15.97 -13.57
N ASP A 948 10.37 -14.87 -14.14
CA ASP A 948 11.62 -14.88 -14.95
C ASP A 948 12.79 -14.13 -14.30
N SER A 949 12.54 -13.41 -13.22
CA SER A 949 13.54 -12.60 -12.53
C SER A 949 13.49 -12.78 -11.02
N ASP A 950 14.67 -12.80 -10.41
CA ASP A 950 14.85 -12.61 -8.97
C ASP A 950 15.46 -11.22 -8.76
N ILE A 951 14.84 -10.42 -7.89
CA ILE A 951 15.16 -9.01 -7.67
C ILE A 951 15.51 -8.84 -6.19
N TYR A 952 16.80 -8.60 -5.90
CA TYR A 952 17.27 -8.34 -4.55
C TYR A 952 17.60 -6.86 -4.40
N PHE A 953 17.03 -6.19 -3.40
CA PHE A 953 17.55 -4.92 -2.94
C PHE A 953 18.59 -5.19 -1.85
N VAL A 954 19.80 -4.66 -2.00
CA VAL A 954 20.89 -4.80 -1.03
C VAL A 954 21.34 -3.42 -0.60
N SER A 955 21.35 -3.15 0.70
CA SER A 955 21.74 -1.85 1.26
C SER A 955 22.88 -1.99 2.28
N ASN A 956 23.87 -1.10 2.17
CA ASN A 956 24.88 -0.88 3.18
C ASN A 956 24.35 0.10 4.23
N THR A 957 24.19 -0.35 5.47
CA THR A 957 23.60 0.45 6.55
C THR A 957 24.59 1.48 7.12
N GLN A 958 25.88 1.31 6.84
CA GLN A 958 27.00 2.03 7.46
C GLN A 958 27.44 3.26 6.66
N MET A 959 28.22 4.14 7.29
CA MET A 959 28.79 5.34 6.66
C MET A 959 30.22 5.12 6.12
N GLU A 960 30.59 3.86 5.97
CA GLU A 960 31.84 3.39 5.39
C GLU A 960 31.57 2.58 4.12
N GLU A 961 32.56 2.48 3.23
CA GLU A 961 32.47 1.61 2.07
C GLU A 961 32.40 0.13 2.50
N ALA A 962 31.47 -0.62 1.91
CA ALA A 962 31.31 -2.05 2.12
C ALA A 962 31.76 -2.83 0.89
N GLU A 963 32.72 -3.74 1.09
CA GLU A 963 33.13 -4.73 0.10
C GLU A 963 32.82 -6.13 0.62
N ALA A 964 32.01 -6.90 -0.10
CA ALA A 964 31.65 -8.26 0.29
C ALA A 964 31.45 -9.19 -0.91
N TYR A 965 31.74 -10.48 -0.71
CA TYR A 965 31.28 -11.54 -1.58
C TYR A 965 29.90 -11.97 -1.13
N CYS A 966 28.89 -11.67 -1.94
CA CYS A 966 27.49 -11.95 -1.68
C CYS A 966 27.06 -13.21 -2.43
N VAL A 967 26.27 -14.06 -1.79
CA VAL A 967 25.67 -15.27 -2.34
C VAL A 967 24.14 -15.13 -2.29
N PHE A 968 23.51 -15.29 -3.45
CA PHE A 968 22.08 -15.16 -3.67
C PHE A 968 21.50 -16.53 -4.04
N ARG A 969 20.42 -16.94 -3.38
CA ARG A 969 19.80 -18.26 -3.60
C ARG A 969 18.89 -18.25 -4.83
N VAL A 970 19.53 -18.22 -5.99
CA VAL A 970 18.90 -18.16 -7.31
C VAL A 970 19.48 -19.20 -8.25
N ALA A 971 18.73 -19.52 -9.30
CA ALA A 971 19.27 -20.28 -10.42
C ALA A 971 20.36 -19.46 -11.14
N ALA A 972 21.32 -20.15 -11.76
CA ALA A 972 22.35 -19.49 -12.57
C ALA A 972 21.71 -18.80 -13.78
N ARG A 973 21.49 -17.50 -13.65
CA ARG A 973 20.95 -16.58 -14.68
C ARG A 973 21.89 -15.39 -14.81
N PRO A 974 21.90 -14.69 -15.96
CA PRO A 974 22.65 -13.44 -16.10
C PRO A 974 22.28 -12.46 -14.99
N ALA A 975 23.30 -11.91 -14.33
CA ALA A 975 23.13 -10.95 -13.25
C ALA A 975 23.36 -9.51 -13.73
N GLN A 976 22.57 -8.59 -13.21
CA GLN A 976 22.66 -7.17 -13.49
C GLN A 976 22.57 -6.36 -12.19
N LEU A 977 23.29 -5.23 -12.14
CA LEU A 977 23.17 -4.21 -11.09
C LEU A 977 22.33 -3.07 -11.63
N TRP A 978 21.25 -2.75 -10.94
CA TRP A 978 20.34 -1.65 -11.26
C TRP A 978 20.52 -0.56 -10.20
N PHE A 979 21.05 0.58 -10.62
CA PHE A 979 21.38 1.71 -9.75
C PHE A 979 20.20 2.67 -9.69
N ALA A 980 19.46 2.66 -8.58
CA ALA A 980 18.24 3.46 -8.44
C ALA A 980 18.52 4.97 -8.39
N ASP A 981 19.73 5.41 -8.03
CA ASP A 981 20.10 6.83 -8.00
C ASP A 981 20.34 7.38 -9.41
N THR A 982 20.96 6.61 -10.31
CA THR A 982 21.24 7.03 -11.69
C THR A 982 20.20 6.56 -12.71
N GLY A 983 19.48 5.48 -12.45
CA GLY A 983 18.60 4.82 -13.43
C GLY A 983 19.35 4.00 -14.48
N GLU A 984 20.59 3.61 -14.16
CA GLU A 984 21.46 2.82 -15.04
C GLU A 984 21.45 1.33 -14.66
N ILE A 985 21.72 0.49 -15.65
CA ILE A 985 21.81 -0.97 -15.53
C ILE A 985 23.19 -1.41 -16.00
N GLN A 986 23.88 -2.20 -15.19
CA GLN A 986 25.19 -2.76 -15.50
C GLN A 986 25.15 -4.29 -15.50
N ALA A 987 25.78 -4.93 -16.49
CA ALA A 987 25.95 -6.38 -16.50
C ALA A 987 27.07 -6.82 -15.52
N VAL A 988 26.90 -8.00 -14.91
CA VAL A 988 27.89 -8.61 -14.01
C VAL A 988 28.39 -9.93 -14.64
N PRO A 989 29.45 -9.90 -15.46
CA PRO A 989 29.93 -11.09 -16.17
C PRO A 989 30.57 -12.12 -15.21
N ASP A 990 31.12 -11.67 -14.09
CA ASP A 990 31.85 -12.50 -13.12
C ASP A 990 30.93 -13.16 -12.07
N ALA A 991 29.61 -13.17 -12.30
CA ALA A 991 28.66 -13.89 -11.45
C ALA A 991 28.93 -15.40 -11.55
N ALA A 992 29.39 -16.00 -10.44
CA ALA A 992 29.84 -17.38 -10.41
C ALA A 992 28.80 -18.28 -9.74
N PRO A 993 28.33 -19.35 -10.41
CA PRO A 993 27.56 -20.40 -9.74
C PRO A 993 28.37 -21.00 -8.59
N VAL A 994 27.74 -21.15 -7.43
CA VAL A 994 28.32 -21.76 -6.23
C VAL A 994 27.30 -22.70 -5.59
N ALA A 995 27.74 -23.52 -4.63
CA ALA A 995 26.80 -24.25 -3.80
C ALA A 995 25.87 -23.28 -3.08
N GLY A 996 24.55 -23.45 -3.26
CA GLY A 996 23.54 -22.58 -2.66
C GLY A 996 23.06 -21.42 -3.54
N GLY A 997 23.65 -21.17 -4.72
CA GLY A 997 23.14 -20.19 -5.67
C GLY A 997 24.21 -19.50 -6.52
N VAL A 998 24.15 -18.18 -6.63
CA VAL A 998 25.10 -17.37 -7.43
C VAL A 998 25.87 -16.43 -6.52
N ARG A 999 27.19 -16.42 -6.65
CA ARG A 999 28.11 -15.53 -5.93
C ARG A 999 28.59 -14.40 -6.83
N LEU A 1000 28.57 -13.18 -6.30
CA LEU A 1000 29.19 -12.01 -6.93
C LEU A 1000 29.78 -11.08 -5.87
N LYS A 1001 30.74 -10.25 -6.27
CA LYS A 1001 31.36 -9.26 -5.40
C LYS A 1001 30.58 -7.95 -5.49
N LEU A 1002 30.10 -7.44 -4.35
CA LEU A 1002 29.51 -6.12 -4.26
C LEU A 1002 30.48 -5.15 -3.60
N ARG A 1003 30.54 -3.93 -4.15
CA ARG A 1003 31.18 -2.76 -3.58
C ARG A 1003 30.11 -1.68 -3.45
N LEU A 1004 29.73 -1.36 -2.23
CA LEU A 1004 28.72 -0.35 -1.93
C LEU A 1004 29.39 0.83 -1.22
N PRO A 1005 29.22 2.06 -1.68
CA PRO A 1005 29.73 3.23 -0.98
C PRO A 1005 29.05 3.40 0.40
N PRO A 1006 29.52 4.36 1.23
CA PRO A 1006 28.80 4.79 2.43
C PRO A 1006 27.31 5.03 2.17
N ALA A 1007 26.44 4.36 2.94
CA ALA A 1007 25.00 4.38 2.76
C ALA A 1007 24.54 4.03 1.32
N GLY A 1008 25.31 3.23 0.59
CA GLY A 1008 25.04 2.80 -0.78
C GLY A 1008 24.06 1.63 -0.83
N SER A 1009 23.26 1.57 -1.88
CA SER A 1009 22.30 0.49 -2.13
C SER A 1009 22.22 0.18 -3.62
N VAL A 1010 21.86 -1.05 -3.95
CA VAL A 1010 21.75 -1.51 -5.34
C VAL A 1010 20.67 -2.58 -5.46
N PHE A 1011 20.04 -2.67 -6.63
CA PHE A 1011 19.24 -3.83 -6.98
C PHE A 1011 20.10 -4.82 -7.76
N VAL A 1012 20.16 -6.07 -7.29
CA VAL A 1012 20.76 -7.19 -8.01
C VAL A 1012 19.64 -7.99 -8.66
N VAL A 1013 19.57 -7.94 -9.99
CA VAL A 1013 18.53 -8.59 -10.79
C VAL A 1013 19.12 -9.77 -11.55
N PHE A 1014 18.56 -10.95 -11.35
CA PHE A 1014 18.94 -12.17 -12.05
C PHE A 1014 17.88 -12.56 -13.06
N GLY A 1015 18.24 -12.63 -14.34
CA GLY A 1015 17.30 -12.88 -15.43
C GLY A 1015 16.73 -11.59 -16.03
N GLY A 1016 15.50 -11.67 -16.54
CA GLY A 1016 14.83 -10.57 -17.25
C GLY A 1016 15.40 -10.27 -18.64
N ASN A 1017 14.75 -9.34 -19.34
CA ASN A 1017 15.06 -8.98 -20.74
C ASN A 1017 15.65 -7.57 -20.89
N ALA A 1018 15.78 -6.81 -19.80
CA ALA A 1018 16.30 -5.45 -19.87
C ALA A 1018 17.77 -5.44 -20.32
N LYS A 1019 18.09 -4.60 -21.30
CA LYS A 1019 19.46 -4.46 -21.79
C LYS A 1019 20.29 -3.59 -20.84
N PRO A 1020 21.54 -3.99 -20.53
CA PRO A 1020 22.47 -3.13 -19.81
C PRO A 1020 22.68 -1.80 -20.52
N THR A 1021 22.71 -0.71 -19.75
CA THR A 1021 22.95 0.65 -20.25
C THR A 1021 24.41 1.07 -20.03
N LEU A 1022 25.10 0.41 -19.10
CA LEU A 1022 26.52 0.54 -18.85
C LEU A 1022 27.28 -0.68 -19.36
N PRO A 1023 28.54 -0.52 -19.80
CA PRO A 1023 29.44 -1.64 -20.00
C PRO A 1023 29.53 -2.54 -18.76
N ALA A 1024 29.74 -3.83 -19.00
CA ALA A 1024 30.05 -4.78 -17.93
C ALA A 1024 31.26 -4.29 -17.14
N ALA A 1025 31.20 -4.32 -15.81
CA ALA A 1025 32.33 -3.92 -14.98
C ALA A 1025 33.54 -4.82 -15.30
N THR A 1026 34.57 -4.26 -15.92
CA THR A 1026 35.85 -4.97 -16.07
C THR A 1026 36.63 -4.90 -14.75
N THR A 1027 37.41 -5.94 -14.42
CA THR A 1027 38.37 -5.84 -13.32
C THR A 1027 39.34 -4.72 -13.69
N PRO A 1028 39.42 -3.63 -12.91
CA PRO A 1028 40.28 -2.52 -13.27
C PRO A 1028 41.71 -3.02 -13.35
N VAL A 1029 42.32 -2.90 -14.53
CA VAL A 1029 43.78 -2.94 -14.61
C VAL A 1029 44.23 -1.68 -13.89
N LEU A 1030 44.70 -1.81 -12.65
CA LEU A 1030 45.47 -0.79 -11.96
C LEU A 1030 46.78 -0.59 -12.74
N ALA A 1031 46.69 0.05 -13.90
CA ALA A 1031 47.83 0.76 -14.47
C ALA A 1031 48.07 1.98 -13.58
N ASP A 1032 49.33 2.40 -13.43
CA ASP A 1032 49.78 3.53 -12.60
C ASP A 1032 48.87 4.77 -12.73
N LEU A 1033 47.81 4.84 -11.93
CA LEU A 1033 46.91 5.99 -11.89
C LEU A 1033 47.64 7.12 -11.15
N PRO A 1034 47.63 8.35 -11.68
CA PRO A 1034 48.27 9.46 -11.00
C PRO A 1034 47.56 9.70 -9.65
N ALA A 1035 48.31 10.18 -8.66
CA ALA A 1035 47.75 10.58 -7.37
C ALA A 1035 46.63 11.64 -7.57
N PRO A 1036 45.61 11.66 -6.70
CA PRO A 1036 44.58 12.69 -6.73
C PRO A 1036 45.16 14.10 -6.79
N LEU A 1037 44.65 14.93 -7.70
CA LEU A 1037 45.01 16.35 -7.78
C LEU A 1037 44.07 17.14 -6.88
N GLU A 1038 44.56 17.57 -5.72
CA GLU A 1038 43.77 18.36 -4.78
C GLU A 1038 43.59 19.81 -5.24
N ILE A 1039 42.36 20.30 -5.18
CA ILE A 1039 41.98 21.69 -5.43
C ILE A 1039 42.10 22.48 -4.12
N ALA A 1040 43.34 22.74 -3.72
CA ALA A 1040 43.68 23.34 -2.42
C ALA A 1040 43.67 24.89 -2.42
N GLY A 1041 43.88 25.47 -1.23
CA GLY A 1041 44.01 26.92 -1.01
C GLY A 1041 42.67 27.65 -0.91
N ALA A 1042 42.72 28.99 -0.95
CA ALA A 1042 41.56 29.82 -0.64
C ALA A 1042 40.39 29.69 -1.62
N TRP A 1043 39.16 29.75 -1.11
CA TRP A 1043 37.91 29.71 -1.86
C TRP A 1043 37.11 31.00 -1.63
N GLU A 1044 36.56 31.60 -2.67
CA GLU A 1044 35.57 32.66 -2.51
C GLU A 1044 34.20 32.02 -2.26
N VAL A 1045 33.54 32.38 -1.16
CA VAL A 1045 32.21 31.88 -0.81
C VAL A 1045 31.22 33.02 -0.84
N ARG A 1046 30.16 32.88 -1.64
CA ARG A 1046 29.09 33.86 -1.77
C ARG A 1046 27.81 33.37 -1.11
N PHE A 1047 27.16 34.25 -0.36
CA PHE A 1047 25.89 33.97 0.30
C PHE A 1047 24.78 34.85 -0.30
N PRO A 1048 23.54 34.34 -0.38
CA PRO A 1048 22.40 35.11 -0.85
C PRO A 1048 22.12 36.29 0.11
N PRO A 1049 21.63 37.42 -0.42
CA PRO A 1049 21.28 38.57 0.40
C PRO A 1049 20.12 38.23 1.35
N HIS A 1050 20.00 39.02 2.43
CA HIS A 1050 18.89 38.96 3.39
C HIS A 1050 18.76 37.68 4.24
N LEU A 1051 19.75 36.77 4.23
CA LEU A 1051 19.78 35.58 5.10
C LEU A 1051 20.81 35.69 6.25
N GLY A 1052 21.22 36.91 6.59
CA GLY A 1052 22.08 37.22 7.74
C GLY A 1052 23.58 37.13 7.47
N ALA A 1053 24.03 36.32 6.51
CA ALA A 1053 25.43 36.23 6.09
C ALA A 1053 25.87 37.43 5.23
N PRO A 1054 27.18 37.78 5.20
CA PRO A 1054 27.72 38.76 4.26
C PRO A 1054 27.62 38.26 2.82
N GLU A 1055 27.57 39.17 1.84
CA GLU A 1055 27.44 38.82 0.42
C GLU A 1055 28.57 37.87 -0.07
N SER A 1056 29.79 38.07 0.44
CA SER A 1056 30.91 37.18 0.16
C SER A 1056 31.94 37.14 1.31
N ARG A 1057 32.72 36.05 1.36
CA ARG A 1057 33.88 35.88 2.23
C ARG A 1057 34.88 34.91 1.60
N VAL A 1058 36.17 35.16 1.81
CA VAL A 1058 37.24 34.22 1.41
C VAL A 1058 37.48 33.23 2.55
N PHE A 1059 37.46 31.94 2.24
CA PHE A 1059 37.78 30.85 3.16
C PHE A 1059 39.15 30.30 2.80
N ASP A 1060 40.14 30.50 3.67
CA ASP A 1060 41.50 29.99 3.45
C ASP A 1060 41.57 28.46 3.49
N GLN A 1061 40.63 27.83 4.20
CA GLN A 1061 40.44 26.39 4.31
C GLN A 1061 38.95 26.04 4.25
N LEU A 1062 38.65 24.87 3.70
CA LEU A 1062 37.30 24.29 3.70
C LEU A 1062 36.99 23.80 5.12
N VAL A 1063 36.03 24.46 5.78
CA VAL A 1063 35.63 24.20 7.17
C VAL A 1063 34.11 24.32 7.30
N SER A 1064 33.58 23.84 8.43
CA SER A 1064 32.17 24.06 8.75
C SER A 1064 31.86 25.54 8.91
N TRP A 1065 30.75 26.00 8.36
CA TRP A 1065 30.24 27.37 8.56
C TRP A 1065 30.07 27.69 10.05
N THR A 1066 29.72 26.68 10.85
CA THR A 1066 29.49 26.82 12.29
C THR A 1066 30.73 27.15 13.11
N THR A 1067 31.93 26.97 12.56
CA THR A 1067 33.20 27.31 13.21
C THR A 1067 33.70 28.70 12.84
N ILE A 1068 33.06 29.39 11.88
CA ILE A 1068 33.43 30.74 11.49
C ILE A 1068 32.91 31.74 12.55
N PRO A 1069 33.75 32.64 13.09
CA PRO A 1069 33.35 33.61 14.12
C PRO A 1069 32.61 34.81 13.50
N ASP A 1070 31.54 34.53 12.76
CA ASP A 1070 30.61 35.50 12.18
C ASP A 1070 29.22 34.88 12.30
N ASP A 1071 28.34 35.50 13.10
CA ASP A 1071 27.02 34.93 13.39
C ASP A 1071 26.13 34.81 12.15
N GLY A 1072 26.35 35.65 11.14
CA GLY A 1072 25.67 35.56 9.85
C GLY A 1072 25.99 34.26 9.13
N ILE A 1073 27.26 33.85 9.12
CA ILE A 1073 27.74 32.60 8.50
C ILE A 1073 27.48 31.40 9.41
N LYS A 1074 27.78 31.51 10.70
CA LYS A 1074 27.63 30.45 11.70
C LYS A 1074 26.21 29.90 11.75
N TYR A 1075 25.22 30.78 11.68
CA TYR A 1075 23.80 30.45 11.69
C TYR A 1075 23.16 30.55 10.29
N PHE A 1076 23.95 30.54 9.21
CA PHE A 1076 23.41 30.56 7.87
C PHE A 1076 22.59 29.29 7.58
N SER A 1077 21.41 29.46 7.01
CA SER A 1077 20.63 28.38 6.38
C SER A 1077 20.23 28.79 4.98
N GLY A 1078 20.53 27.95 3.99
CA GLY A 1078 20.27 28.23 2.58
C GLY A 1078 21.37 27.66 1.70
N THR A 1079 21.54 28.26 0.53
CA THR A 1079 22.55 27.84 -0.46
C THR A 1079 23.69 28.84 -0.53
N ALA A 1080 24.93 28.41 -0.24
CA ALA A 1080 26.14 29.21 -0.44
C ALA A 1080 26.93 28.70 -1.65
N THR A 1081 27.51 29.61 -2.44
CA THR A 1081 28.26 29.26 -3.66
C THR A 1081 29.76 29.42 -3.42
N TYR A 1082 30.49 28.31 -3.49
CA TYR A 1082 31.95 28.25 -3.47
C TYR A 1082 32.48 28.42 -4.89
N LEU A 1083 33.41 29.36 -5.08
CA LEU A 1083 34.03 29.67 -6.36
C LEU A 1083 35.54 29.45 -6.28
N LYS A 1084 36.09 28.77 -7.29
CA LYS A 1084 37.51 28.47 -7.37
C LYS A 1084 37.98 28.39 -8.82
N ASP A 1085 39.08 29.09 -9.07
CA ASP A 1085 39.91 28.84 -10.23
C ASP A 1085 41.01 27.83 -9.84
N PHE A 1086 41.22 26.81 -10.67
CA PHE A 1086 42.30 25.84 -10.48
C PHE A 1086 42.97 25.49 -11.80
N GLU A 1087 44.22 25.03 -11.73
CA GLU A 1087 44.97 24.58 -12.91
C GLU A 1087 45.03 23.06 -12.95
N ALA A 1088 44.87 22.49 -14.15
CA ALA A 1088 45.05 21.07 -14.40
C ALA A 1088 46.17 20.87 -15.42
N ASP A 1089 47.21 20.13 -15.04
CA ASP A 1089 48.33 19.86 -15.93
C ASP A 1089 47.92 18.96 -17.10
N ALA A 1090 48.44 19.28 -18.29
CA ALA A 1090 48.21 18.48 -19.48
C ALA A 1090 48.68 17.01 -19.28
N SER A 1091 49.73 16.79 -18.50
CA SER A 1091 50.24 15.45 -18.16
C SER A 1091 49.24 14.65 -17.31
N PHE A 1092 48.62 15.27 -16.31
CA PHE A 1092 47.55 14.65 -15.50
C PHE A 1092 46.34 14.30 -16.37
N LEU A 1093 45.98 15.17 -17.31
CA LEU A 1093 44.87 14.96 -18.24
C LEU A 1093 45.17 13.95 -19.36
N ALA A 1094 46.43 13.76 -19.73
CA ALA A 1094 46.87 12.82 -20.75
C ALA A 1094 46.74 11.34 -20.33
N HIS A 1095 46.59 11.05 -19.04
CA HIS A 1095 46.29 9.70 -18.57
C HIS A 1095 44.92 9.25 -19.12
N GLY A 1096 44.83 8.01 -19.61
CA GLY A 1096 43.55 7.41 -19.98
C GLY A 1096 42.68 7.16 -18.74
N GLY A 1097 41.40 6.85 -18.94
CA GLY A 1097 40.47 6.58 -17.83
C GLY A 1097 39.43 7.67 -17.62
N ARG A 1098 38.43 7.36 -16.79
CA ARG A 1098 37.41 8.30 -16.34
C ARG A 1098 38.05 9.29 -15.36
N LEU A 1099 37.71 10.56 -15.49
CA LEU A 1099 38.13 11.62 -14.57
C LEU A 1099 36.93 12.07 -13.75
N GLU A 1100 37.04 12.00 -12.42
CA GLU A 1100 35.98 12.38 -11.50
C GLU A 1100 36.40 13.55 -10.61
N LEU A 1101 35.48 14.47 -10.36
CA LEU A 1101 35.61 15.49 -9.32
C LEU A 1101 34.98 14.93 -8.04
N ASP A 1102 35.78 14.71 -7.01
CA ASP A 1102 35.36 14.30 -5.68
C ASP A 1102 35.31 15.53 -4.76
N LEU A 1103 34.14 15.84 -4.21
CA LEU A 1103 33.96 16.95 -3.27
C LEU A 1103 34.37 16.60 -1.83
N GLY A 1104 34.70 15.33 -1.55
CA GLY A 1104 35.00 14.85 -0.22
C GLY A 1104 33.77 14.89 0.69
N ARG A 1105 33.92 15.45 1.89
CA ARG A 1105 32.81 15.57 2.86
C ARG A 1105 32.13 16.93 2.72
N LEU A 1106 30.80 16.92 2.80
CA LEU A 1106 29.96 18.12 2.83
C LEU A 1106 28.68 17.87 3.62
N ARG A 1107 28.02 18.96 4.04
CA ARG A 1107 26.65 18.94 4.57
C ARG A 1107 25.83 20.07 3.89
N ASN A 1108 24.74 19.79 3.17
CA ASN A 1108 24.05 18.50 2.98
C ASN A 1108 23.87 18.07 1.52
N VAL A 1109 23.71 19.02 0.59
CA VAL A 1109 23.54 18.77 -0.84
C VAL A 1109 24.46 19.68 -1.64
N ALA A 1110 24.99 19.18 -2.75
CA ALA A 1110 25.85 19.94 -3.66
C ALA A 1110 25.29 19.98 -5.10
N GLU A 1111 25.35 21.14 -5.73
CA GLU A 1111 25.16 21.33 -7.16
C GLU A 1111 26.44 21.94 -7.74
N VAL A 1112 26.97 21.35 -8.81
CA VAL A 1112 28.29 21.72 -9.33
C VAL A 1112 28.19 22.16 -10.79
N SER A 1113 28.87 23.26 -11.10
CA SER A 1113 29.21 23.61 -12.47
C SER A 1113 30.72 23.76 -12.66
N LEU A 1114 31.20 23.25 -13.79
CA LEU A 1114 32.61 23.29 -14.17
C LEU A 1114 32.73 23.85 -15.58
N ASN A 1115 33.50 24.92 -15.74
CA ASN A 1115 33.69 25.62 -17.01
C ASN A 1115 32.35 26.03 -17.69
N GLY A 1116 31.33 26.37 -16.89
CA GLY A 1116 30.00 26.75 -17.36
C GLY A 1116 29.06 25.58 -17.69
N LYS A 1117 29.51 24.33 -17.54
CA LYS A 1117 28.67 23.12 -17.68
C LYS A 1117 28.15 22.69 -16.31
N GLU A 1118 26.83 22.60 -16.17
CA GLU A 1118 26.18 21.98 -15.01
C GLU A 1118 26.44 20.47 -15.00
N LEU A 1119 26.88 19.94 -13.86
CA LEU A 1119 27.23 18.52 -13.68
C LEU A 1119 26.15 17.73 -12.92
N GLY A 1120 25.15 18.42 -12.37
CA GLY A 1120 24.03 17.82 -11.63
C GLY A 1120 24.14 18.01 -10.12
N ILE A 1121 23.35 17.22 -9.39
CA ILE A 1121 23.15 17.35 -7.94
C ILE A 1121 23.63 16.08 -7.23
N ALA A 1122 24.52 16.23 -6.26
CA ALA A 1122 24.96 15.16 -5.37
C ALA A 1122 24.35 15.37 -3.97
N TRP A 1123 23.55 14.39 -3.54
CA TRP A 1123 22.72 14.46 -2.33
C TRP A 1123 23.04 13.36 -1.32
N LYS A 1124 23.94 12.44 -1.68
CA LYS A 1124 24.49 11.39 -0.82
C LYS A 1124 25.95 11.09 -1.20
N PRO A 1125 26.73 10.46 -0.31
CA PRO A 1125 28.04 9.93 -0.68
C PRO A 1125 27.96 8.82 -1.76
N PRO A 1126 29.02 8.66 -2.56
CA PRO A 1126 30.14 9.59 -2.70
C PRO A 1126 29.70 10.84 -3.48
N TYR A 1127 30.17 12.01 -3.09
CA TYR A 1127 29.83 13.29 -3.75
C TYR A 1127 30.74 13.51 -4.97
N ARG A 1128 30.55 12.68 -6.00
CA ARG A 1128 31.41 12.61 -7.18
C ARG A 1128 30.67 12.96 -8.47
N TYR A 1129 31.40 13.56 -9.40
CA TYR A 1129 30.91 13.93 -10.72
C TYR A 1129 31.87 13.47 -11.81
N ASP A 1130 31.34 12.90 -12.88
CA ASP A 1130 32.12 12.64 -14.08
C ASP A 1130 32.43 13.96 -14.79
N VAL A 1131 33.72 14.27 -14.86
CA VAL A 1131 34.25 15.49 -15.51
C VAL A 1131 35.15 15.16 -16.69
N THR A 1132 35.06 13.92 -17.19
CA THR A 1132 35.78 13.46 -18.38
C THR A 1132 35.44 14.37 -19.57
N GLY A 1133 36.48 14.95 -20.18
CA GLY A 1133 36.32 15.90 -21.29
C GLY A 1133 35.77 17.27 -20.90
N VAL A 1134 35.50 17.54 -19.61
CA VAL A 1134 35.04 18.85 -19.11
C VAL A 1134 36.21 19.65 -18.53
N VAL A 1135 37.11 18.99 -17.79
CA VAL A 1135 38.38 19.59 -17.34
C VAL A 1135 39.28 19.79 -18.56
N ARG A 1136 39.86 20.97 -18.68
CA ARG A 1136 40.80 21.32 -19.75
C ARG A 1136 42.21 21.59 -19.19
N PRO A 1137 43.27 21.40 -20.00
CA PRO A 1137 44.61 21.82 -19.60
C PRO A 1137 44.67 23.31 -19.22
N GLY A 1138 45.44 23.64 -18.20
CA GLY A 1138 45.53 25.00 -17.66
C GLY A 1138 44.30 25.36 -16.82
N LYS A 1139 43.80 26.59 -16.98
CA LYS A 1139 42.82 27.19 -16.05
C LYS A 1139 41.39 26.67 -16.23
N ASN A 1140 40.81 26.20 -15.13
CA ASN A 1140 39.42 25.73 -14.99
C ASN A 1140 38.67 26.58 -13.95
N LYS A 1141 37.37 26.78 -14.18
CA LYS A 1141 36.49 27.51 -13.26
C LYS A 1141 35.48 26.56 -12.64
N LEU A 1142 35.53 26.42 -11.33
CA LEU A 1142 34.65 25.55 -10.55
C LEU A 1142 33.71 26.41 -9.68
N ALA A 1143 32.42 26.10 -9.74
CA ALA A 1143 31.42 26.60 -8.81
C ALA A 1143 30.71 25.43 -8.12
N VAL A 1144 30.66 25.44 -6.80
CA VAL A 1144 29.99 24.42 -5.98
C VAL A 1144 28.97 25.12 -5.09
N LYS A 1145 27.69 24.91 -5.36
CA LYS A 1145 26.60 25.37 -4.50
C LYS A 1145 26.34 24.34 -3.42
N ILE A 1146 26.49 24.73 -2.15
CA ILE A 1146 26.19 23.87 -1.01
C ILE A 1146 24.95 24.37 -0.30
N THR A 1147 24.01 23.46 -0.04
CA THR A 1147 22.76 23.77 0.66
C THR A 1147 22.68 22.98 1.97
N ASN A 1148 22.47 23.67 3.09
CA ASN A 1148 22.25 23.06 4.40
C ASN A 1148 20.77 23.13 4.84
N LEU A 1149 20.47 22.96 6.12
CA LEU A 1149 19.12 22.85 6.68
C LEU A 1149 18.71 24.10 7.45
N TRP A 1150 17.40 24.31 7.66
CA TRP A 1150 16.86 25.45 8.44
C TRP A 1150 17.27 25.46 9.92
N ALA A 1151 17.70 24.33 10.48
CA ALA A 1151 18.11 24.21 11.89
C ALA A 1151 19.08 25.33 12.33
N ASN A 1152 20.07 25.67 11.52
CA ASN A 1152 21.10 26.65 11.91
C ASN A 1152 20.52 28.06 12.07
N ARG A 1153 19.71 28.51 11.10
CA ARG A 1153 19.06 29.83 11.16
C ARG A 1153 18.02 29.90 12.26
N LEU A 1154 17.26 28.82 12.48
CA LEU A 1154 16.32 28.71 13.60
C LEU A 1154 17.05 28.83 14.95
N ALA A 1155 18.20 28.16 15.11
CA ALA A 1155 19.02 28.27 16.32
C ALA A 1155 19.54 29.69 16.53
N GLY A 1156 19.99 30.36 15.47
CA GLY A 1156 20.44 31.75 15.54
C GLY A 1156 19.32 32.74 15.86
N ASP A 1157 18.15 32.57 15.23
CA ASP A 1157 16.99 33.44 15.41
C ASP A 1157 16.36 33.32 16.79
N ALA A 1158 16.49 32.16 17.45
CA ALA A 1158 16.06 31.97 18.83
C ALA A 1158 16.82 32.89 19.82
N LEU A 1159 18.00 33.39 19.44
CA LEU A 1159 18.79 34.35 20.22
C LEU A 1159 18.38 35.82 19.98
N LEU A 1160 17.51 36.06 18.99
CA LEU A 1160 17.10 37.38 18.55
C LEU A 1160 15.67 37.70 19.01
N PRO A 1161 15.35 38.99 19.21
CA PRO A 1161 13.96 39.42 19.41
C PRO A 1161 13.14 39.21 18.12
N PRO A 1162 11.82 38.97 18.21
CA PRO A 1162 10.99 38.56 17.07
C PRO A 1162 11.11 39.41 15.80
N GLU A 1163 11.23 40.73 15.94
CA GLU A 1163 11.33 41.69 14.83
C GLU A 1163 12.65 41.62 14.04
N LYS A 1164 13.67 40.95 14.59
CA LYS A 1164 14.98 40.74 13.93
C LYS A 1164 15.14 39.34 13.36
N ARG A 1165 14.17 38.44 13.56
CA ARG A 1165 14.23 37.07 13.06
C ARG A 1165 13.97 37.04 11.56
N ILE A 1166 14.71 36.18 10.87
CA ILE A 1166 14.52 35.88 9.45
C ILE A 1166 13.41 34.82 9.30
N THR A 1167 13.41 33.86 10.22
CA THR A 1167 12.51 32.72 10.22
C THR A 1167 11.21 33.01 10.97
N ARG A 1168 10.12 32.39 10.50
CA ARG A 1168 8.79 32.41 11.10
C ARG A 1168 8.27 30.99 11.18
N ILE A 1169 7.87 30.58 12.38
CA ILE A 1169 7.37 29.25 12.70
C ILE A 1169 6.06 29.38 13.49
N THR A 1170 5.08 28.54 13.20
CA THR A 1170 3.78 28.55 13.87
C THR A 1170 3.76 27.66 15.11
N GLN A 1171 4.85 26.95 15.38
CA GLN A 1171 5.05 26.13 16.57
C GLN A 1171 6.49 26.25 17.08
N LYS A 1172 6.71 25.96 18.36
CA LYS A 1172 8.04 26.03 18.96
C LYS A 1172 8.90 24.85 18.49
N VAL A 1173 10.01 25.14 17.81
CA VAL A 1173 10.95 24.12 17.32
C VAL A 1173 12.17 24.05 18.26
N PRO A 1174 12.40 22.93 18.97
CA PRO A 1174 13.57 22.78 19.82
C PRO A 1174 14.80 22.46 18.96
N VAL A 1175 15.66 23.47 18.72
CA VAL A 1175 16.98 23.26 18.10
C VAL A 1175 18.05 23.40 19.17
N GLY A 1176 18.90 22.38 19.34
CA GLY A 1176 19.95 22.35 20.38
C GLY A 1176 21.18 23.22 20.08
N GLY A 1177 21.28 23.75 18.86
CA GLY A 1177 22.42 24.53 18.36
C GLY A 1177 22.59 24.36 16.84
N PRO A 1178 23.54 25.06 16.21
CA PRO A 1178 23.78 24.91 14.78
C PRO A 1178 24.44 23.55 14.47
N LEU A 1179 23.98 22.91 13.40
CA LEU A 1179 24.49 21.66 12.84
C LEU A 1179 25.66 21.93 11.88
N GLU A 1180 26.61 20.99 11.81
CA GLU A 1180 27.72 21.03 10.85
C GLU A 1180 27.20 21.30 9.42
N SER A 1181 27.79 22.26 8.71
CA SER A 1181 27.28 22.74 7.41
C SER A 1181 28.39 23.28 6.54
N GLY A 1182 28.28 23.09 5.23
CA GLY A 1182 29.25 23.58 4.24
C GLY A 1182 30.04 22.48 3.56
N LEU A 1183 31.05 22.89 2.80
CA LEU A 1183 32.01 22.02 2.14
C LEU A 1183 33.25 21.86 3.02
N PHE A 1184 33.59 20.61 3.37
CA PHE A 1184 34.75 20.29 4.22
C PHE A 1184 35.91 19.72 3.41
N GLY A 1185 35.64 19.15 2.23
CA GLY A 1185 36.66 18.59 1.36
C GLY A 1185 37.26 17.27 1.88
N PRO A 1186 38.49 16.92 1.45
CA PRO A 1186 39.24 17.61 0.40
C PRO A 1186 38.50 17.55 -0.94
N VAL A 1187 38.60 18.61 -1.75
CA VAL A 1187 38.06 18.62 -3.12
C VAL A 1187 39.19 18.20 -4.06
N GLN A 1188 39.00 17.15 -4.84
CA GLN A 1188 40.08 16.57 -5.63
C GLN A 1188 39.59 16.09 -7.01
N LEU A 1189 40.49 16.11 -7.99
CA LEU A 1189 40.33 15.36 -9.22
C LEU A 1189 40.96 13.98 -9.04
N ILE A 1190 40.16 12.94 -9.24
CA ILE A 1190 40.59 11.54 -9.13
C ILE A 1190 40.42 10.84 -10.48
N ARG A 1191 41.35 9.93 -10.79
CA ARG A 1191 41.20 9.02 -11.92
C ARG A 1191 40.58 7.72 -11.42
N SER A 1192 39.58 7.23 -12.13
CA SER A 1192 39.09 5.86 -12.00
C SER A 1192 39.40 5.12 -13.30
N ALA A 1193 39.74 3.83 -13.18
CA ALA A 1193 39.94 2.98 -14.35
C ALA A 1193 38.64 2.99 -15.20
N ASN A 1194 38.79 2.95 -16.52
CA ASN A 1194 37.61 2.80 -17.40
C ASN A 1194 36.88 1.51 -17.03
N HIS A 1195 35.58 1.61 -16.74
CA HIS A 1195 34.71 0.46 -16.51
C HIS A 1195 34.34 -0.23 -17.82
#